data_AF-A0A9E3R0B0-F1
#
_entry.id   AF-A0A9E3R0B0-F1
#
_cell.length_a   1.000
_cell.length_b   1.000
_cell.length_c   1.000
_cell.angle_alpha   90.00
_cell.angle_beta   90.00
_cell.angle_gamma   90.00
#
_symmetry.space_group_name_H-M   'P 1'
#
loop_
_entity.id
_entity.type
_entity.pdbx_description
1 polymer ?
#
loop_
_entity_poly.entity_id
_entity_poly.type
_entity_poly.pdbx_seq_one_letter_code
_entity_poly.pdbx_strand_id
1 'polypeptide(L)'
;MAKRQKSPPSESDFTPLVERDFTALARAGALSPSWGLEESVAEVASLLGQGGKSPLLAGEMGVGKSAIVQELARKAHAGALGPSLEKVRILEVTAAGVFSRTGSPKAAAELFEGLVEHFAAQGPVLFFLRDVALVPGSSLLPVLIRALRLGRARFIFECELTRAHALLKSDEAFAERLHLVVVNEPTPERARWILSRLAESLESELLVAVDPSACDVALRLSVKFLLARRLPRKAIELLKETAAEAAGSNRERITGEDVLARFCATTRLPRFMADDAVPLDLAEVERFFGARLLGQSDAVQAVLRSVALLKAGLNNPRRPLGVFLFSGPTGVGKTHLAKLLAEYLFGSPDRLVRLNMADYPEPGDEAVLFGNSWAQTHEGKRGELTRQLEGKVFTVLLLDEFEKAHEKCHDRFLQLFDEGQFINAAGEAVPCSNTLIVATSNVGAEVYTSAAVGFAARRSDDELLADIDRRIAATFRPEFLNRFDALCHFRPLGKVEIRRIAQREVGRVLERDGIRARSLDVEVAPEVVDLLVERGYSPAHGARYLQREIEKTLTAALAVEIARAALPPGTPVKVVAHKGRVHAIAEPKVRREKEAVAQAQLPAAGAAFAKKKLDRGALVLEAERLFVSAAAVAARAGHVKLETRKRELLAASQSPGFWDDGEKAARDLREFRQVESHLAELERLREVCGVAKRRAREARSELQLGHAVRALEEAAREVHLAEARLLASAGGNADEAWLDVSAQGAGAESWVRELVGLYLGWAERRGFEARVEAEGDEPCRAVLRLSGPGVQGFLSAERGAHRRIDDDARAVAYVRPLVPSASAEAPALTRREVKRRAGRFVERVGQELTAVSEGSGRAVSLALHPDAKNGAALAAMLLSSEGDSLDEARRYFVGRSARVEDPRTGEGTPRVKEVLRGEIDGFIAAWMARPPPQG
;
A
#
# COMPACT_ATOMS: atom_id res chain seq x y z
N MET A 1 -40.05 33.16 59.59
CA MET A 1 -40.35 31.74 59.38
C MET A 1 -41.63 31.62 58.57
N ALA A 2 -41.54 31.25 57.31
CA ALA A 2 -42.66 30.76 56.52
C ALA A 2 -42.10 29.60 55.67
N LYS A 3 -42.48 28.36 56.01
CA LYS A 3 -42.17 27.17 55.21
C LYS A 3 -42.84 27.37 53.85
N ARG A 4 -42.06 27.70 52.82
CA ARG A 4 -42.48 27.50 51.42
C ARG A 4 -42.78 26.00 51.29
N GLN A 5 -44.07 25.64 51.24
CA GLN A 5 -44.50 24.34 50.78
C GLN A 5 -43.94 24.17 49.36
N LYS A 6 -42.97 23.27 49.21
CA LYS A 6 -42.55 22.79 47.89
C LYS A 6 -43.80 22.22 47.24
N SER A 7 -44.15 22.74 46.06
CA SER A 7 -45.11 22.12 45.15
C SER A 7 -44.78 20.62 45.04
N PRO A 8 -45.79 19.73 44.97
CA PRO A 8 -45.52 18.31 44.76
C PRO A 8 -44.62 18.15 43.53
N PRO A 9 -43.58 17.30 43.60
CA PRO A 9 -42.65 17.13 42.50
C PRO A 9 -43.42 16.68 41.25
N SER A 10 -43.14 17.36 40.15
CA SER A 10 -43.76 17.13 38.85
C SER A 10 -43.11 15.92 38.17
N GLU A 11 -43.81 15.23 37.26
CA GLU A 11 -43.23 14.08 36.53
C GLU A 11 -41.95 14.49 35.77
N SER A 12 -41.80 15.77 35.38
CA SER A 12 -40.58 16.32 34.78
C SER A 12 -39.35 16.32 35.70
N ASP A 13 -39.51 16.26 37.02
CA ASP A 13 -38.40 16.19 37.98
C ASP A 13 -37.76 14.79 38.00
N PHE A 14 -38.52 13.76 37.64
CA PHE A 14 -38.10 12.35 37.71
C PHE A 14 -37.86 11.70 36.34
N THR A 15 -38.49 12.22 35.28
CA THR A 15 -38.28 11.76 33.89
C THR A 15 -36.79 11.65 33.52
N PRO A 16 -35.90 12.59 33.91
CA PRO A 16 -34.47 12.51 33.58
C PRO A 16 -33.70 11.37 34.26
N LEU A 17 -34.30 10.66 35.23
CA LEU A 17 -33.73 9.48 35.91
C LEU A 17 -34.19 8.17 35.26
N VAL A 18 -35.22 8.20 34.44
CA VAL A 18 -35.72 7.05 33.69
C VAL A 18 -34.92 6.96 32.40
N GLU A 19 -34.05 5.95 32.32
CA GLU A 19 -33.24 5.70 31.12
C GLU A 19 -34.13 5.22 29.98
N ARG A 20 -35.08 4.31 30.27
CA ARG A 20 -36.03 3.74 29.31
C ARG A 20 -37.34 3.36 29.98
N ASP A 21 -38.44 3.62 29.29
CA ASP A 21 -39.77 3.09 29.64
C ASP A 21 -40.07 1.90 28.71
N PHE A 22 -39.85 0.68 29.21
CA PHE A 22 -40.06 -0.54 28.42
C PHE A 22 -41.54 -0.75 28.09
N THR A 23 -42.46 -0.29 28.94
CA THR A 23 -43.89 -0.38 28.65
C THR A 23 -44.28 0.55 27.50
N ALA A 24 -43.74 1.76 27.45
CA ALA A 24 -43.95 2.67 26.33
C ALA A 24 -43.35 2.12 25.03
N LEU A 25 -42.13 1.57 25.09
CA LEU A 25 -41.49 0.93 23.92
C LEU A 25 -42.27 -0.29 23.43
N ALA A 26 -42.80 -1.11 24.34
CA ALA A 26 -43.64 -2.26 23.99
C ALA A 26 -44.93 -1.82 23.27
N ARG A 27 -45.60 -0.77 23.77
CA ARG A 27 -46.81 -0.19 23.14
C ARG A 27 -46.52 0.39 21.76
N ALA A 28 -45.34 0.99 21.59
CA ALA A 28 -44.90 1.53 20.30
C ALA A 28 -44.44 0.44 19.32
N GLY A 29 -44.39 -0.84 19.72
CA GLY A 29 -43.83 -1.92 18.91
C GLY A 29 -42.31 -1.81 18.68
N ALA A 30 -41.62 -0.98 19.46
CA ALA A 30 -40.20 -0.68 19.29
C ALA A 30 -39.27 -1.69 20.02
N LEU A 31 -39.83 -2.61 20.81
CA LEU A 31 -39.06 -3.69 21.43
C LEU A 31 -38.94 -4.86 20.46
N SER A 32 -37.70 -5.19 20.07
CA SER A 32 -37.43 -6.39 19.31
C SER A 32 -37.83 -7.64 20.11
N PRO A 33 -38.48 -8.64 19.48
CA PRO A 33 -38.71 -9.92 20.11
C PRO A 33 -37.38 -10.56 20.55
N SER A 34 -37.41 -11.24 21.70
CA SER A 34 -36.27 -11.98 22.23
C SER A 34 -36.61 -13.46 22.31
N TRP A 35 -35.70 -14.32 21.89
CA TRP A 35 -35.95 -15.76 21.76
C TRP A 35 -35.10 -16.57 22.73
N GLY A 36 -35.62 -17.73 23.17
CA GLY A 36 -34.86 -18.69 23.95
C GLY A 36 -34.76 -18.32 25.43
N LEU A 37 -35.64 -17.45 25.91
CA LEU A 37 -35.69 -16.94 27.28
C LEU A 37 -36.94 -17.41 28.02
N GLU A 38 -37.66 -18.41 27.49
CA GLU A 38 -38.99 -18.81 27.96
C GLU A 38 -38.98 -19.21 29.44
N GLU A 39 -38.01 -20.04 29.84
CA GLU A 39 -37.82 -20.49 31.23
C GLU A 39 -37.48 -19.32 32.15
N SER A 40 -36.47 -18.51 31.82
CA SER A 40 -36.05 -17.38 32.66
C SER A 40 -37.14 -16.30 32.78
N VAL A 41 -37.89 -16.03 31.70
CA VAL A 41 -39.02 -15.10 31.74
C VAL A 41 -40.16 -15.66 32.60
N ALA A 42 -40.44 -16.96 32.51
CA ALA A 42 -41.46 -17.60 33.35
C ALA A 42 -41.08 -17.59 34.83
N GLU A 43 -39.82 -17.89 35.15
CA GLU A 43 -39.28 -17.83 36.52
C GLU A 43 -39.38 -16.41 37.09
N VAL A 44 -38.90 -15.40 36.36
CA VAL A 44 -38.96 -13.98 36.75
C VAL A 44 -40.41 -13.52 36.92
N ALA A 45 -41.30 -13.86 35.98
CA ALA A 45 -42.71 -13.51 36.07
C ALA A 45 -43.40 -14.17 37.28
N SER A 46 -43.08 -15.44 37.58
CA SER A 46 -43.59 -16.15 38.74
C SER A 46 -43.17 -15.48 40.05
N LEU A 47 -41.88 -15.17 40.20
CA LEU A 47 -41.34 -14.47 41.38
C LEU A 47 -42.01 -13.11 41.60
N LEU A 48 -42.17 -12.33 40.54
CA LEU A 48 -42.82 -11.02 40.61
C LEU A 48 -44.33 -11.12 40.88
N GLY A 49 -44.98 -12.19 40.41
CA GLY A 49 -46.41 -12.44 40.58
C GLY A 49 -46.79 -12.92 41.98
N GLN A 50 -45.99 -13.80 42.59
CA GLN A 50 -46.18 -14.30 43.96
C GLN A 50 -45.94 -13.19 45.00
N GLY A 51 -45.03 -12.26 44.72
CA GLY A 51 -44.59 -11.25 45.68
C GLY A 51 -43.67 -11.84 46.75
N GLY A 52 -42.82 -10.99 47.34
CA GLY A 52 -41.93 -11.37 48.44
C GLY A 52 -40.45 -11.16 48.14
N LYS A 53 -39.92 -11.81 47.09
CA LYS A 53 -38.52 -11.67 46.66
C LYS A 53 -38.41 -11.03 45.28
N SER A 54 -37.43 -10.16 45.11
CA SER A 54 -37.13 -9.50 43.85
C SER A 54 -36.06 -10.28 43.08
N PRO A 55 -36.26 -10.54 41.78
CA PRO A 55 -35.27 -11.23 40.95
C PRO A 55 -33.96 -10.44 40.83
N LEU A 56 -32.84 -11.12 41.05
CA LEU A 56 -31.49 -10.65 40.76
C LEU A 56 -30.93 -11.46 39.58
N LEU A 57 -30.96 -10.87 38.39
CA LEU A 57 -30.41 -11.45 37.17
C LEU A 57 -28.88 -11.38 37.23
N ALA A 58 -28.23 -12.53 37.42
CA ALA A 58 -26.80 -12.64 37.57
C ALA A 58 -26.19 -13.42 36.39
N GLY A 59 -25.24 -12.82 35.69
CA GLY A 59 -24.59 -13.45 34.54
C GLY A 59 -23.56 -12.54 33.90
N GLU A 60 -22.83 -13.03 32.92
CA GLU A 60 -21.81 -12.26 32.20
C GLU A 60 -22.44 -11.17 31.30
N MET A 61 -21.65 -10.20 30.84
CA MET A 61 -22.15 -9.19 29.90
C MET A 61 -22.46 -9.83 28.53
N GLY A 62 -23.67 -9.62 28.01
CA GLY A 62 -24.06 -10.08 26.67
C GLY A 62 -24.89 -11.38 26.62
N VAL A 63 -25.11 -12.04 27.76
CA VAL A 63 -25.87 -13.31 27.83
C VAL A 63 -27.39 -13.17 27.70
N GLY A 64 -27.92 -11.93 27.72
CA GLY A 64 -29.36 -11.67 27.51
C GLY A 64 -30.15 -11.23 28.75
N LYS A 65 -29.51 -10.77 29.83
CA LYS A 65 -30.20 -10.30 31.06
C LYS A 65 -31.26 -9.21 30.77
N SER A 66 -30.89 -8.17 30.02
CA SER A 66 -31.84 -7.11 29.65
C SER A 66 -32.90 -7.57 28.64
N ALA A 67 -32.61 -8.62 27.86
CA ALA A 67 -33.57 -9.20 26.92
C ALA A 67 -34.72 -9.93 27.65
N ILE A 68 -34.45 -10.51 28.82
CA ILE A 68 -35.49 -11.09 29.70
C ILE A 68 -36.51 -10.01 30.10
N VAL A 69 -36.03 -8.81 30.46
CA VAL A 69 -36.88 -7.69 30.87
C VAL A 69 -37.68 -7.12 29.69
N GLN A 70 -37.07 -7.02 28.51
CA GLN A 70 -37.76 -6.60 27.28
C GLN A 70 -38.89 -7.58 26.91
N GLU A 71 -38.61 -8.89 26.97
CA GLU A 71 -39.62 -9.90 26.68
C GLU A 71 -40.73 -9.93 27.73
N LEU A 72 -40.39 -9.70 29.01
CA LEU A 72 -41.39 -9.51 30.06
C LEU A 72 -42.30 -8.31 29.77
N ALA A 73 -41.75 -7.17 29.34
CA ALA A 73 -42.53 -5.99 28.96
C ALA A 73 -43.45 -6.25 27.76
N ARG A 74 -42.96 -6.96 26.75
CA ARG A 74 -43.74 -7.36 25.57
C ARG A 74 -44.91 -8.27 25.96
N LYS A 75 -44.67 -9.28 26.80
CA LYS A 75 -45.72 -10.19 27.31
C LYS A 75 -46.71 -9.47 28.22
N ALA A 76 -46.24 -8.53 29.05
CA ALA A 76 -47.10 -7.70 29.89
C ALA A 76 -48.06 -6.87 29.04
N HIS A 77 -47.54 -6.25 27.97
CA HIS A 77 -48.37 -5.47 27.03
C HIS A 77 -49.38 -6.34 26.29
N ALA A 78 -48.99 -7.54 25.87
CA ALA A 78 -49.86 -8.50 25.19
C ALA A 78 -50.89 -9.18 26.11
N GLY A 79 -50.92 -8.87 27.42
CA GLY A 79 -51.81 -9.54 28.39
C GLY A 79 -51.48 -11.01 28.63
N ALA A 80 -50.25 -11.45 28.30
CA ALA A 80 -49.80 -12.83 28.41
C ALA A 80 -49.11 -13.14 29.75
N LEU A 81 -49.18 -12.23 30.72
CA LEU A 81 -48.72 -12.45 32.10
C LEU A 81 -49.92 -12.60 33.03
N GLY A 82 -49.70 -13.22 34.19
CA GLY A 82 -50.77 -13.41 35.20
C GLY A 82 -51.34 -12.08 35.74
N PRO A 83 -52.50 -12.11 36.42
CA PRO A 83 -53.26 -10.92 36.83
C PRO A 83 -52.44 -9.91 37.64
N SER A 84 -51.52 -10.40 38.47
CA SER A 84 -50.66 -9.57 39.34
C SER A 84 -49.70 -8.64 38.58
N LEU A 85 -49.42 -8.93 37.30
CA LEU A 85 -48.51 -8.18 36.43
C LEU A 85 -49.24 -7.52 35.25
N GLU A 86 -50.56 -7.58 35.24
CA GLU A 86 -51.36 -6.90 34.22
C GLU A 86 -51.21 -5.38 34.36
N LYS A 87 -51.01 -4.67 33.24
CA LYS A 87 -50.86 -3.21 33.19
C LYS A 87 -49.68 -2.62 33.99
N VAL A 88 -48.70 -3.44 34.36
CA VAL A 88 -47.50 -2.96 35.06
C VAL A 88 -46.66 -2.03 34.16
N ARG A 89 -46.22 -0.89 34.70
CA ARG A 89 -45.26 0.02 34.04
C ARG A 89 -43.84 -0.41 34.38
N ILE A 90 -43.00 -0.68 33.39
CA ILE A 90 -41.63 -1.19 33.56
C ILE A 90 -40.63 -0.09 33.20
N LEU A 91 -39.85 0.36 34.18
CA LEU A 91 -38.94 1.51 34.06
C LEU A 91 -37.48 1.09 34.32
N GLU A 92 -36.59 1.38 33.39
CA GLU A 92 -35.14 1.23 33.54
C GLU A 92 -34.56 2.44 34.30
N VAL A 93 -33.83 2.17 35.38
CA VAL A 93 -33.16 3.17 36.20
C VAL A 93 -31.74 2.68 36.52
N THR A 94 -30.81 3.59 36.77
CA THR A 94 -29.46 3.27 37.24
C THR A 94 -29.13 4.00 38.53
N ALA A 95 -28.42 3.34 39.43
CA ALA A 95 -27.88 3.95 40.65
C ALA A 95 -26.88 5.06 40.29
N ALA A 96 -26.02 4.83 39.29
CA ALA A 96 -25.10 5.83 38.75
C ALA A 96 -25.84 7.09 38.25
N GLY A 97 -26.96 6.93 37.55
CA GLY A 97 -27.81 8.03 37.09
C GLY A 97 -28.34 8.86 38.26
N VAL A 98 -28.81 8.22 39.32
CA VAL A 98 -29.26 8.89 40.56
C VAL A 98 -28.10 9.66 41.21
N PHE A 99 -26.94 9.03 41.39
CA PHE A 99 -25.79 9.67 42.01
C PHE A 99 -25.30 10.88 41.21
N SER A 100 -25.23 10.76 39.88
CA SER A 100 -24.72 11.82 39.00
C SER A 100 -25.51 13.14 39.08
N ARG A 101 -26.79 13.07 39.47
CA ARG A 101 -27.67 14.24 39.57
C ARG A 101 -27.66 14.89 40.94
N THR A 102 -26.87 14.36 41.88
CA THR A 102 -26.88 14.82 43.27
C THR A 102 -25.46 15.09 43.78
N GLY A 103 -25.26 16.22 44.45
CA GLY A 103 -23.97 16.56 45.05
C GLY A 103 -23.74 15.96 46.44
N SER A 104 -24.72 15.24 47.00
CA SER A 104 -24.60 14.65 48.34
C SER A 104 -25.33 13.31 48.45
N PRO A 105 -24.83 12.36 49.27
CA PRO A 105 -25.48 11.07 49.48
C PRO A 105 -26.93 11.20 49.99
N LYS A 106 -27.20 12.17 50.86
CA LYS A 106 -28.55 12.42 51.38
C LYS A 106 -29.52 12.84 50.27
N ALA A 107 -29.10 13.75 49.40
CA ALA A 107 -29.92 14.17 48.26
C ALA A 107 -30.18 13.01 47.29
N ALA A 108 -29.21 12.10 47.08
CA ALA A 108 -29.40 10.90 46.28
C ALA A 108 -30.51 9.99 46.85
N ALA A 109 -30.51 9.78 48.17
CA ALA A 109 -31.52 9.00 48.85
C ALA A 109 -32.92 9.63 48.74
N GLU A 110 -33.04 10.94 49.00
CA GLU A 110 -34.29 11.68 48.87
C GLU A 110 -34.83 11.66 47.42
N LEU A 111 -33.93 11.79 46.43
CA LEU A 111 -34.29 11.75 45.02
C LEU A 111 -34.78 10.36 44.60
N PHE A 112 -34.11 9.30 45.03
CA PHE A 112 -34.51 7.92 44.74
C PHE A 112 -35.81 7.53 45.45
N GLU A 113 -35.98 7.94 46.72
CA GLU A 113 -37.23 7.73 47.46
C GLU A 113 -38.40 8.44 46.75
N GLY A 114 -38.22 9.71 46.37
CA GLY A 114 -39.22 10.47 45.63
C GLY A 114 -39.57 9.85 44.27
N LEU A 115 -38.58 9.33 43.55
CA LEU A 115 -38.77 8.60 42.28
C LEU A 115 -39.68 7.37 42.47
N VAL A 116 -39.36 6.54 43.46
CA VAL A 116 -40.12 5.31 43.74
C VAL A 116 -41.54 5.64 44.19
N GLU A 117 -41.70 6.61 45.10
CA GLU A 117 -43.01 7.02 45.59
C GLU A 117 -43.88 7.63 44.48
N HIS A 118 -43.30 8.48 43.63
CA HIS A 118 -44.02 9.14 42.53
C HIS A 118 -44.62 8.12 41.57
N PHE A 119 -43.82 7.20 41.04
CA PHE A 119 -44.32 6.21 40.08
C PHE A 119 -45.19 5.14 40.73
N ALA A 120 -44.92 4.75 41.98
CA ALA A 120 -45.78 3.81 42.70
C ALA A 120 -47.17 4.40 43.02
N ALA A 121 -47.29 5.73 43.15
CA ALA A 121 -48.57 6.41 43.35
C ALA A 121 -49.45 6.43 42.07
N GLN A 122 -48.86 6.30 40.88
CA GLN A 122 -49.59 6.30 39.61
C GLN A 122 -50.19 4.95 39.24
N GLY A 123 -49.70 3.86 39.84
CA GLY A 123 -50.17 2.50 39.59
C GLY A 123 -49.08 1.44 39.76
N PRO A 124 -49.34 0.18 39.38
CA PRO A 124 -48.37 -0.90 39.48
C PRO A 124 -47.12 -0.59 38.66
N VAL A 125 -45.97 -0.46 39.33
CA VAL A 125 -44.67 -0.18 38.72
C VAL A 125 -43.65 -1.27 39.04
N LEU A 126 -42.81 -1.57 38.05
CA LEU A 126 -41.64 -2.43 38.14
C LEU A 126 -40.40 -1.64 37.73
N PHE A 127 -39.45 -1.50 38.65
CA PHE A 127 -38.15 -0.89 38.37
C PHE A 127 -37.14 -1.95 37.97
N PHE A 128 -36.45 -1.73 36.85
CA PHE A 128 -35.29 -2.51 36.44
C PHE A 128 -34.02 -1.71 36.75
N LEU A 129 -33.27 -2.14 37.77
CA LEU A 129 -32.04 -1.47 38.21
C LEU A 129 -30.80 -2.23 37.73
N ARG A 130 -30.06 -1.65 36.77
CA ARG A 130 -29.00 -2.36 36.04
C ARG A 130 -27.65 -2.50 36.73
N ASP A 131 -27.41 -1.66 37.72
CA ASP A 131 -26.13 -1.47 38.40
C ASP A 131 -26.30 -1.58 39.92
N VAL A 132 -27.10 -2.56 40.37
CA VAL A 132 -27.37 -2.82 41.80
C VAL A 132 -26.09 -3.02 42.61
N ALA A 133 -24.99 -3.43 41.97
CA ALA A 133 -23.70 -3.59 42.61
C ALA A 133 -23.12 -2.28 43.20
N LEU A 134 -23.62 -1.11 42.79
CA LEU A 134 -23.25 0.21 43.35
C LEU A 134 -24.07 0.59 44.58
N VAL A 135 -25.13 -0.16 44.90
CA VAL A 135 -26.05 0.16 45.98
C VAL A 135 -25.48 -0.17 47.37
N PRO A 136 -24.81 -1.32 47.60
CA PRO A 136 -24.21 -1.63 48.91
C PRO A 136 -23.25 -0.55 49.39
N GLY A 137 -23.35 -0.20 50.67
CA GLY A 137 -22.52 0.86 51.26
C GLY A 137 -22.89 2.29 50.82
N SER A 138 -23.91 2.46 49.97
CA SER A 138 -24.42 3.76 49.56
C SER A 138 -25.64 4.20 50.38
N SER A 139 -26.01 5.47 50.22
CA SER A 139 -27.24 6.03 50.83
C SER A 139 -28.54 5.52 50.19
N LEU A 140 -28.47 4.82 49.05
CA LEU A 140 -29.66 4.26 48.39
C LEU A 140 -30.13 2.96 49.03
N LEU A 141 -29.22 2.20 49.68
CA LEU A 141 -29.53 0.89 50.23
C LEU A 141 -30.69 0.91 51.25
N PRO A 142 -30.71 1.82 52.25
CA PRO A 142 -31.82 1.87 53.21
C PRO A 142 -33.17 2.18 52.55
N VAL A 143 -33.18 3.08 51.56
CA VAL A 143 -34.37 3.45 50.79
C VAL A 143 -34.86 2.25 49.98
N LEU A 144 -33.96 1.53 49.33
CA LEU A 144 -34.27 0.35 48.53
C LEU A 144 -34.83 -0.79 49.40
N ILE A 145 -34.20 -1.09 50.54
CA ILE A 145 -34.70 -2.09 51.50
C ILE A 145 -36.11 -1.72 51.97
N ARG A 146 -36.36 -0.43 52.27
CA ARG A 146 -37.70 0.04 52.65
C ARG A 146 -38.70 -0.15 51.52
N ALA A 147 -38.36 0.21 50.28
CA ALA A 147 -39.24 0.01 49.12
C ALA A 147 -39.57 -1.47 48.90
N LEU A 148 -38.57 -2.35 49.01
CA LEU A 148 -38.74 -3.81 48.92
C LEU A 148 -39.63 -4.38 50.04
N ARG A 149 -39.54 -3.84 51.26
CA ARG A 149 -40.39 -4.24 52.39
C ARG A 149 -41.84 -3.79 52.23
N LEU A 150 -42.05 -2.56 51.74
CA LEU A 150 -43.38 -1.99 51.54
C LEU A 150 -44.13 -2.66 50.38
N GLY A 151 -43.42 -3.20 49.39
CA GLY A 151 -44.02 -3.93 48.26
C GLY A 151 -44.89 -3.09 47.33
N ARG A 152 -44.87 -1.75 47.46
CA ARG A 152 -45.63 -0.81 46.61
C ARG A 152 -45.06 -0.71 45.19
N ALA A 153 -43.77 -1.00 45.04
CA ALA A 153 -43.08 -1.11 43.76
C ALA A 153 -42.36 -2.46 43.71
N ARG A 154 -42.31 -3.06 42.52
CA ARG A 154 -41.52 -4.28 42.28
C ARG A 154 -40.16 -3.91 41.71
N PHE A 155 -39.19 -4.80 41.88
CA PHE A 155 -37.84 -4.60 41.37
C PHE A 155 -37.31 -5.84 40.65
N ILE A 156 -36.59 -5.63 39.55
CA ILE A 156 -35.63 -6.58 38.98
C ILE A 156 -34.26 -5.92 39.06
N PHE A 157 -33.25 -6.68 39.47
CA PHE A 157 -31.87 -6.21 39.55
C PHE A 157 -31.00 -6.94 38.52
N GLU A 158 -30.01 -6.26 37.96
CA GLU A 158 -28.98 -6.87 37.10
C GLU A 158 -27.60 -6.75 37.77
N CYS A 159 -26.81 -7.83 37.72
CA CYS A 159 -25.39 -7.77 38.06
C CYS A 159 -24.58 -8.88 37.35
N GLU A 160 -23.26 -8.79 37.47
CA GLU A 160 -22.35 -9.89 37.12
C GLU A 160 -22.37 -10.98 38.18
N LEU A 161 -22.15 -12.23 37.77
CA LEU A 161 -22.26 -13.40 38.66
C LEU A 161 -21.30 -13.31 39.87
N THR A 162 -20.06 -12.87 39.64
CA THR A 162 -19.06 -12.67 40.69
C THR A 162 -19.50 -11.62 41.70
N ARG A 163 -20.10 -10.51 41.24
CA ARG A 163 -20.62 -9.44 42.08
C ARG A 163 -21.90 -9.82 42.80
N ALA A 164 -22.73 -10.70 42.23
CA ALA A 164 -23.95 -11.20 42.87
C ALA A 164 -23.66 -11.87 44.22
N HIS A 165 -22.63 -12.71 44.27
CA HIS A 165 -22.24 -13.37 45.53
C HIS A 165 -21.72 -12.38 46.58
N ALA A 166 -20.98 -11.35 46.17
CA ALA A 166 -20.54 -10.29 47.08
C ALA A 166 -21.73 -9.46 47.59
N LEU A 167 -22.69 -9.14 46.70
CA LEU A 167 -23.92 -8.41 47.02
C LEU A 167 -24.73 -9.13 48.11
N LEU A 168 -24.94 -10.44 47.94
CA LEU A 168 -25.71 -11.25 48.89
C LEU A 168 -25.04 -11.39 50.26
N LYS A 169 -23.72 -11.16 50.34
CA LYS A 169 -22.97 -11.14 51.61
C LYS A 169 -22.88 -9.76 52.24
N SER A 170 -23.26 -8.70 51.52
CA SER A 170 -23.00 -7.32 51.97
C SER A 170 -24.01 -6.83 53.00
N ASP A 171 -25.28 -7.22 52.90
CA ASP A 171 -26.34 -6.84 53.84
C ASP A 171 -27.41 -7.95 53.89
N GLU A 172 -27.68 -8.48 55.08
CA GLU A 172 -28.61 -9.59 55.31
C GLU A 172 -30.05 -9.21 54.96
N ALA A 173 -30.50 -8.02 55.39
CA ALA A 173 -31.87 -7.55 55.17
C ALA A 173 -32.16 -7.30 53.68
N PHE A 174 -31.16 -6.91 52.91
CA PHE A 174 -31.25 -6.81 51.46
C PHE A 174 -31.25 -8.19 50.81
N ALA A 175 -30.31 -9.07 51.18
CA ALA A 175 -30.16 -10.41 50.62
C ALA A 175 -31.41 -11.29 50.81
N GLU A 176 -32.07 -11.22 51.98
CA GLU A 176 -33.33 -11.93 52.25
C GLU A 176 -34.45 -11.61 51.24
N ARG A 177 -34.40 -10.41 50.65
CA ARG A 177 -35.38 -9.92 49.68
C ARG A 177 -35.01 -10.22 48.23
N LEU A 178 -33.87 -10.83 47.97
CA LEU A 178 -33.42 -11.16 46.61
C LEU A 178 -33.60 -12.64 46.31
N HIS A 179 -33.86 -12.95 45.04
CA HIS A 179 -33.79 -14.29 44.49
C HIS A 179 -32.81 -14.31 43.33
N LEU A 180 -31.76 -15.11 43.43
CA LEU A 180 -30.71 -15.18 42.42
C LEU A 180 -31.18 -15.99 41.22
N VAL A 181 -31.31 -15.35 40.06
CA VAL A 181 -31.60 -15.98 38.77
C VAL A 181 -30.33 -15.96 37.94
N VAL A 182 -29.70 -17.12 37.78
CA VAL A 182 -28.44 -17.24 37.03
C VAL A 182 -28.73 -17.33 35.53
N VAL A 183 -28.19 -16.38 34.76
CA VAL A 183 -28.32 -16.34 33.31
C VAL A 183 -26.99 -16.74 32.69
N ASN A 184 -26.96 -17.96 32.15
CA ASN A 184 -25.77 -18.54 31.54
C ASN A 184 -25.64 -18.15 30.06
N GLU A 185 -24.41 -18.18 29.55
CA GLU A 185 -24.17 -18.08 28.11
C GLU A 185 -24.84 -19.28 27.39
N PRO A 186 -25.65 -19.04 26.34
CA PRO A 186 -26.29 -20.13 25.62
C PRO A 186 -25.25 -20.99 24.89
N THR A 187 -25.55 -22.27 24.73
CA THR A 187 -24.71 -23.17 23.92
C THR A 187 -24.67 -22.69 22.46
N PRO A 188 -23.64 -23.04 21.67
CA PRO A 188 -23.58 -22.69 20.26
C PRO A 188 -24.83 -23.11 19.48
N GLU A 189 -25.41 -24.27 19.79
CA GLU A 189 -26.63 -24.77 19.14
C GLU A 189 -27.84 -23.88 19.46
N ARG A 190 -27.99 -23.48 20.73
CA ARG A 190 -29.06 -22.57 21.14
C ARG A 190 -28.84 -21.16 20.57
N ALA A 191 -27.60 -20.69 20.52
CA ALA A 191 -27.25 -19.42 19.89
C ALA A 191 -27.53 -19.44 18.38
N ARG A 192 -27.24 -20.53 17.68
CA ARG A 192 -27.59 -20.73 16.26
C ARG A 192 -29.10 -20.60 16.02
N TRP A 193 -29.90 -21.23 16.89
CA TRP A 193 -31.35 -21.11 16.83
C TRP A 193 -31.85 -19.68 17.14
N ILE A 194 -31.23 -18.98 18.08
CA ILE A 194 -31.54 -17.56 18.33
C ILE A 194 -31.23 -16.71 17.09
N LEU A 195 -30.10 -16.97 16.42
CA LEU A 195 -29.71 -16.24 15.21
C LEU A 195 -30.67 -16.52 14.04
N SER A 196 -31.18 -17.74 13.88
CA SER A 196 -32.16 -18.03 12.83
C SER A 196 -33.47 -17.29 13.04
N ARG A 197 -33.93 -17.15 14.30
CA ARG A 197 -35.12 -16.34 14.63
C ARG A 197 -34.88 -14.86 14.44
N LEU A 198 -33.68 -14.38 14.79
CA LEU A 198 -33.27 -13.01 14.52
C LEU A 198 -33.24 -12.73 13.01
N ALA A 199 -32.74 -13.66 12.20
CA ALA A 199 -32.72 -13.54 10.76
C ALA A 199 -34.13 -13.32 10.20
N GLU A 200 -35.11 -14.15 10.56
CA GLU A 200 -36.53 -13.98 10.18
C GLU A 200 -37.07 -12.58 10.54
N SER A 201 -36.71 -12.05 11.72
CA SER A 201 -37.09 -10.70 12.15
C SER A 201 -36.43 -9.61 11.30
N LEU A 202 -35.13 -9.74 11.02
CA LEU A 202 -34.37 -8.79 10.21
C LEU A 202 -34.85 -8.76 8.76
N GLU A 203 -35.22 -9.91 8.19
CA GLU A 203 -35.83 -9.99 6.86
C GLU A 203 -37.11 -9.15 6.77
N SER A 204 -37.94 -9.24 7.81
CA SER A 204 -39.21 -8.50 7.89
C SER A 204 -39.00 -7.01 8.15
N GLU A 205 -38.04 -6.65 9.01
CA GLU A 205 -37.76 -5.27 9.43
C GLU A 205 -36.99 -4.47 8.37
N LEU A 206 -35.98 -5.08 7.76
CA LEU A 206 -35.03 -4.41 6.85
C LEU A 206 -35.30 -4.72 5.38
N LEU A 207 -36.21 -5.65 5.07
CA LEU A 207 -36.51 -6.11 3.71
C LEU A 207 -35.28 -6.70 2.99
N VAL A 208 -34.38 -7.34 3.75
CA VAL A 208 -33.16 -7.99 3.25
C VAL A 208 -33.19 -9.46 3.61
N ALA A 209 -33.17 -10.35 2.61
CA ALA A 209 -33.12 -11.80 2.84
C ALA A 209 -31.82 -12.21 3.55
N VAL A 210 -31.90 -13.07 4.55
CA VAL A 210 -30.76 -13.53 5.35
C VAL A 210 -30.53 -15.01 5.08
N ASP A 211 -29.48 -15.32 4.34
CA ASP A 211 -29.12 -16.71 4.06
C ASP A 211 -28.72 -17.45 5.36
N PRO A 212 -29.13 -18.72 5.56
CA PRO A 212 -28.73 -19.50 6.73
C PRO A 212 -27.21 -19.57 6.95
N SER A 213 -26.41 -19.53 5.87
CA SER A 213 -24.95 -19.46 5.95
C SER A 213 -24.44 -18.20 6.67
N ALA A 214 -25.18 -17.08 6.62
CA ALA A 214 -24.83 -15.85 7.33
C ALA A 214 -24.86 -16.06 8.85
N CYS A 215 -25.89 -16.74 9.36
CA CYS A 215 -25.99 -17.10 10.78
C CYS A 215 -24.86 -18.02 11.21
N ASP A 216 -24.54 -19.03 10.39
CA ASP A 216 -23.48 -20.00 10.68
C ASP A 216 -22.10 -19.36 10.73
N VAL A 217 -21.80 -18.50 9.76
CA VAL A 217 -20.54 -17.76 9.71
C VAL A 217 -20.46 -16.76 10.86
N ALA A 218 -21.53 -16.04 11.18
CA ALA A 218 -21.56 -15.10 12.30
C ALA A 218 -21.27 -15.81 13.63
N LEU A 219 -21.93 -16.95 13.87
CA LEU A 219 -21.71 -17.76 15.06
C LEU A 219 -20.26 -18.28 15.10
N ARG A 220 -19.81 -18.95 14.04
CA ARG A 220 -18.46 -19.55 13.95
C ARG A 220 -17.37 -18.52 14.21
N LEU A 221 -17.41 -17.38 13.50
CA LEU A 221 -16.41 -16.31 13.65
C LEU A 221 -16.44 -15.72 15.06
N SER A 222 -17.63 -15.47 15.61
CA SER A 222 -17.75 -14.90 16.96
C SER A 222 -17.26 -15.85 18.06
N VAL A 223 -17.47 -17.16 17.91
CA VAL A 223 -16.96 -18.18 18.85
C VAL A 223 -15.45 -18.31 18.73
N LYS A 224 -14.93 -18.42 17.50
CA LYS A 224 -13.50 -18.63 17.24
C LYS A 224 -12.64 -17.41 17.58
N PHE A 225 -13.15 -16.22 17.32
CA PHE A 225 -12.35 -15.00 17.33
C PHE A 225 -12.81 -13.92 18.30
N LEU A 226 -14.05 -13.90 18.80
CA LEU A 226 -14.49 -12.86 19.75
C LEU A 226 -14.60 -13.44 21.16
N LEU A 227 -13.46 -13.87 21.70
CA LEU A 227 -13.35 -14.65 22.94
C LEU A 227 -13.73 -13.85 24.20
N ALA A 228 -13.43 -12.56 24.20
CA ALA A 228 -13.76 -11.65 25.30
C ALA A 228 -15.26 -11.35 25.44
N ARG A 229 -16.05 -11.62 24.38
CA ARG A 229 -17.48 -11.36 24.37
C ARG A 229 -18.25 -12.67 24.50
N ARG A 230 -19.47 -12.58 25.03
CA ARG A 230 -20.36 -13.73 25.25
C ARG A 230 -21.44 -13.83 24.18
N LEU A 231 -21.84 -15.04 23.87
CA LEU A 231 -23.07 -15.35 23.16
C LEU A 231 -24.31 -14.98 24.00
N PRO A 232 -25.44 -14.70 23.36
CA PRO A 232 -25.61 -14.61 21.90
C PRO A 232 -25.22 -13.23 21.33
N ARG A 233 -24.99 -12.21 22.20
CA ARG A 233 -24.79 -10.81 21.78
C ARG A 233 -23.74 -10.65 20.68
N LYS A 234 -22.55 -11.24 20.82
CA LYS A 234 -21.46 -11.05 19.85
C LYS A 234 -21.80 -11.51 18.42
N ALA A 235 -22.59 -12.56 18.28
CA ALA A 235 -23.03 -13.06 16.97
C ALA A 235 -24.20 -12.24 16.43
N ILE A 236 -25.13 -11.85 17.33
CA ILE A 236 -26.26 -10.97 17.01
C ILE A 236 -25.75 -9.63 16.47
N GLU A 237 -24.82 -8.97 17.15
CA GLU A 237 -24.25 -7.68 16.73
C GLU A 237 -23.65 -7.77 15.33
N LEU A 238 -22.82 -8.79 15.09
CA LEU A 238 -22.20 -9.00 13.78
C LEU A 238 -23.25 -9.20 12.67
N LEU A 239 -24.28 -10.01 12.92
CA LEU A 239 -25.35 -10.25 11.93
C LEU A 239 -26.21 -9.00 11.70
N LYS A 240 -26.63 -8.30 12.75
CA LYS A 240 -27.45 -7.08 12.66
C LYS A 240 -26.69 -5.96 11.94
N GLU A 241 -25.41 -5.77 12.24
CA GLU A 241 -24.57 -4.77 11.56
C GLU A 241 -24.42 -5.09 10.07
N THR A 242 -24.21 -6.37 9.72
CA THR A 242 -24.11 -6.81 8.33
C THR A 242 -25.43 -6.57 7.59
N ALA A 243 -26.56 -6.90 8.20
CA ALA A 243 -27.89 -6.66 7.63
C ALA A 243 -28.18 -5.17 7.44
N ALA A 244 -27.84 -4.33 8.42
CA ALA A 244 -28.02 -2.88 8.35
C ALA A 244 -27.18 -2.22 7.25
N GLU A 245 -25.93 -2.66 7.07
CA GLU A 245 -25.06 -2.19 5.96
C GLU A 245 -25.63 -2.61 4.59
N ALA A 246 -26.11 -3.84 4.48
CA ALA A 246 -26.73 -4.34 3.25
C ALA A 246 -28.00 -3.55 2.90
N ALA A 247 -28.85 -3.28 3.89
CA ALA A 247 -30.05 -2.46 3.72
C ALA A 247 -29.69 -1.03 3.29
N GLY A 248 -28.70 -0.39 3.93
CA GLY A 248 -28.22 0.94 3.56
C GLY A 248 -27.59 1.00 2.15
N SER A 249 -27.08 -0.14 1.67
CA SER A 249 -26.53 -0.30 0.31
C SER A 249 -27.55 -0.83 -0.70
N ASN A 250 -28.83 -0.90 -0.32
CA ASN A 250 -29.95 -1.37 -1.15
C ASN A 250 -29.74 -2.77 -1.75
N ARG A 251 -29.13 -3.67 -0.98
CA ARG A 251 -28.95 -5.09 -1.34
C ARG A 251 -30.14 -5.92 -0.88
N GLU A 252 -30.56 -6.87 -1.70
CA GLU A 252 -31.73 -7.72 -1.44
C GLU A 252 -31.43 -8.93 -0.53
N ARG A 253 -30.15 -9.31 -0.39
CA ARG A 253 -29.74 -10.51 0.37
C ARG A 253 -28.38 -10.32 1.05
N ILE A 254 -28.23 -10.92 2.23
CA ILE A 254 -26.93 -11.17 2.88
C ILE A 254 -26.58 -12.65 2.91
N THR A 255 -25.30 -12.95 2.78
CA THR A 255 -24.73 -14.31 2.76
C THR A 255 -23.64 -14.47 3.82
N GLY A 256 -23.17 -15.71 4.03
CA GLY A 256 -21.99 -15.97 4.86
C GLY A 256 -20.75 -15.18 4.42
N GLU A 257 -20.63 -14.91 3.14
CA GLU A 257 -19.55 -14.11 2.56
C GLU A 257 -19.59 -12.65 3.01
N ASP A 258 -20.78 -12.04 3.05
CA ASP A 258 -20.95 -10.66 3.51
C ASP A 258 -20.60 -10.52 5.00
N VAL A 259 -21.00 -11.50 5.81
CA VAL A 259 -20.66 -11.56 7.24
C VAL A 259 -19.15 -11.69 7.45
N LEU A 260 -18.48 -12.54 6.66
CA LEU A 260 -17.03 -12.70 6.69
C LEU A 260 -16.32 -11.39 6.30
N ALA A 261 -16.76 -10.74 5.22
CA ALA A 261 -16.21 -9.48 4.77
C ALA A 261 -16.36 -8.38 5.83
N ARG A 262 -17.54 -8.25 6.43
CA ARG A 262 -17.81 -7.32 7.54
C ARG A 262 -16.92 -7.62 8.74
N PHE A 263 -16.82 -8.89 9.13
CA PHE A 263 -15.97 -9.31 10.24
C PHE A 263 -14.50 -8.91 10.01
N CYS A 264 -13.95 -9.18 8.82
CA CYS A 264 -12.60 -8.78 8.45
C CYS A 264 -12.42 -7.26 8.45
N ALA A 265 -13.39 -6.50 7.94
CA ALA A 265 -13.33 -5.03 7.92
C ALA A 265 -13.29 -4.44 9.34
N THR A 266 -14.17 -4.92 10.22
CA THR A 266 -14.29 -4.44 11.61
C THR A 266 -13.08 -4.84 12.46
N THR A 267 -12.64 -6.10 12.35
CA THR A 267 -11.56 -6.62 13.18
C THR A 267 -10.16 -6.35 12.61
N ARG A 268 -10.06 -5.99 11.33
CA ARG A 268 -8.83 -5.93 10.53
C ARG A 268 -8.09 -7.26 10.42
N LEU A 269 -8.74 -8.38 10.77
CA LEU A 269 -8.17 -9.71 10.56
C LEU A 269 -8.23 -10.05 9.05
N PRO A 270 -7.13 -10.46 8.41
CA PRO A 270 -7.07 -10.81 7.00
C PRO A 270 -7.99 -11.97 6.68
N ARG A 271 -8.53 -11.95 5.46
CA ARG A 271 -9.42 -13.00 4.98
C ARG A 271 -8.79 -14.38 5.10
N PHE A 272 -7.53 -14.55 4.70
CA PHE A 272 -6.85 -15.85 4.77
C PHE A 272 -6.74 -16.40 6.20
N MET A 273 -6.82 -15.53 7.23
CA MET A 273 -6.87 -15.95 8.63
C MET A 273 -8.29 -16.31 9.08
N ALA A 274 -9.30 -15.54 8.69
CA ALA A 274 -10.69 -15.72 9.14
C ALA A 274 -11.47 -16.80 8.37
N ASP A 275 -11.14 -17.00 7.09
CA ASP A 275 -11.84 -17.87 6.16
C ASP A 275 -11.25 -19.28 6.17
N ASP A 276 -11.94 -20.25 6.77
CA ASP A 276 -11.46 -21.63 6.89
C ASP A 276 -11.32 -22.33 5.53
N ALA A 277 -11.98 -21.84 4.47
CA ALA A 277 -11.84 -22.39 3.12
C ALA A 277 -10.50 -22.04 2.47
N VAL A 278 -9.81 -21.00 2.96
CA VAL A 278 -8.50 -20.58 2.46
C VAL A 278 -7.41 -21.26 3.31
N PRO A 279 -6.62 -22.20 2.75
CA PRO A 279 -5.52 -22.80 3.49
C PRO A 279 -4.40 -21.78 3.73
N LEU A 280 -3.64 -21.97 4.80
CA LEU A 280 -2.45 -21.18 5.07
C LEU A 280 -1.23 -21.91 4.49
N ASP A 281 -0.58 -21.32 3.48
CA ASP A 281 0.70 -21.83 2.98
C ASP A 281 1.83 -21.45 3.93
N LEU A 282 2.20 -22.38 4.81
CA LEU A 282 3.28 -22.17 5.78
C LEU A 282 4.63 -21.88 5.12
N ALA A 283 4.89 -22.39 3.91
CA ALA A 283 6.13 -22.13 3.19
C ALA A 283 6.16 -20.69 2.63
N GLU A 284 5.01 -20.15 2.22
CA GLU A 284 4.87 -18.73 1.89
C GLU A 284 5.10 -17.84 3.10
N VAL A 285 4.49 -18.19 4.25
CA VAL A 285 4.67 -17.43 5.49
C VAL A 285 6.14 -17.44 5.93
N GLU A 286 6.78 -18.60 5.89
CA GLU A 286 8.21 -18.74 6.21
C GLU A 286 9.07 -17.89 5.27
N ARG A 287 8.76 -17.88 3.97
CA ARG A 287 9.46 -17.05 2.99
C ARG A 287 9.26 -15.55 3.26
N PHE A 288 8.06 -15.14 3.66
CA PHE A 288 7.75 -13.75 4.04
C PHE A 288 8.66 -13.28 5.18
N PHE A 289 8.76 -14.07 6.25
CA PHE A 289 9.61 -13.73 7.40
C PHE A 289 11.09 -13.89 7.07
N GLY A 290 11.50 -15.00 6.45
CA GLY A 290 12.90 -15.32 6.15
C GLY A 290 13.55 -14.38 5.13
N ALA A 291 12.78 -13.83 4.18
CA ALA A 291 13.27 -12.80 3.27
C ALA A 291 13.55 -11.45 3.98
N ARG A 292 12.96 -11.24 5.15
CA ARG A 292 12.98 -9.95 5.87
C ARG A 292 13.74 -9.99 7.19
N LEU A 293 13.93 -11.17 7.78
CA LEU A 293 14.66 -11.43 9.01
C LEU A 293 15.69 -12.54 8.75
N LEU A 294 16.98 -12.18 8.80
CA LEU A 294 18.08 -13.09 8.46
C LEU A 294 18.67 -13.74 9.71
N GLY A 295 18.88 -15.06 9.63
CA GLY A 295 19.62 -15.83 10.64
C GLY A 295 18.85 -16.14 11.93
N GLN A 296 17.52 -15.97 11.95
CA GLN A 296 16.68 -16.13 13.15
C GLN A 296 15.56 -17.16 12.96
N SER A 297 15.88 -18.31 12.36
CA SER A 297 14.90 -19.33 11.96
C SER A 297 14.06 -19.85 13.14
N ASP A 298 14.67 -20.05 14.31
CA ASP A 298 13.96 -20.59 15.50
C ASP A 298 12.82 -19.66 15.94
N ALA A 299 13.07 -18.35 15.94
CA ALA A 299 12.07 -17.34 16.28
C ALA A 299 10.95 -17.27 15.23
N VAL A 300 11.30 -17.38 13.95
CA VAL A 300 10.32 -17.44 12.85
C VAL A 300 9.43 -18.68 12.99
N GLN A 301 10.02 -19.84 13.28
CA GLN A 301 9.28 -21.09 13.49
C GLN A 301 8.33 -21.04 14.68
N ALA A 302 8.73 -20.38 15.79
CA ALA A 302 7.84 -20.15 16.92
C ALA A 302 6.61 -19.31 16.55
N VAL A 303 6.82 -18.22 15.80
CA VAL A 303 5.74 -17.36 15.31
C VAL A 303 4.84 -18.11 14.33
N LEU A 304 5.40 -18.89 13.41
CA LEU A 304 4.65 -19.72 12.45
C LEU A 304 3.70 -20.68 13.17
N ARG A 305 4.16 -21.34 14.25
CA ARG A 305 3.31 -22.23 15.05
C ARG A 305 2.11 -21.50 15.63
N SER A 306 2.28 -20.31 16.21
CA SER A 306 1.15 -19.55 16.77
C SER A 306 0.20 -19.02 15.69
N VAL A 307 0.70 -18.62 14.53
CA VAL A 307 -0.16 -18.24 13.39
C VAL A 307 -0.96 -19.46 12.91
N ALA A 308 -0.35 -20.64 12.86
CA ALA A 308 -1.03 -21.89 12.51
C ALA A 308 -2.11 -22.27 13.53
N LEU A 309 -1.82 -22.15 14.83
CA LEU A 309 -2.81 -22.42 15.90
C LEU A 309 -4.00 -21.45 15.84
N LEU A 310 -3.74 -20.16 15.57
CA LEU A 310 -4.77 -19.16 15.34
C LEU A 310 -5.63 -19.50 14.12
N LYS A 311 -5.00 -19.86 13.00
CA LYS A 311 -5.71 -20.29 11.79
C LYS A 311 -6.58 -21.52 12.06
N ALA A 312 -6.06 -22.51 12.78
CA ALA A 312 -6.77 -23.73 13.12
C ALA A 312 -7.87 -23.50 14.20
N GLY A 313 -7.81 -22.41 14.95
CA GLY A 313 -8.71 -22.17 16.08
C GLY A 313 -8.45 -23.06 17.28
N LEU A 314 -7.20 -23.54 17.44
CA LEU A 314 -6.79 -24.46 18.52
C LEU A 314 -6.15 -23.75 19.71
N ASN A 315 -6.27 -22.43 19.80
CA ASN A 315 -5.75 -21.64 20.90
C ASN A 315 -6.59 -21.82 22.17
N ASN A 316 -5.95 -21.68 23.33
CA ASN A 316 -6.66 -21.61 24.59
C ASN A 316 -7.42 -20.26 24.68
N PRO A 317 -8.76 -20.26 24.82
CA PRO A 317 -9.55 -19.03 24.80
C PRO A 317 -9.33 -18.12 26.02
N ARG A 318 -8.71 -18.65 27.09
CA ARG A 318 -8.41 -17.91 28.32
C ARG A 318 -7.00 -17.35 28.37
N ARG A 319 -6.17 -17.55 27.34
CA ARG A 319 -4.81 -17.00 27.30
C ARG A 319 -4.68 -16.07 26.09
N PRO A 320 -3.65 -15.20 26.06
CA PRO A 320 -3.28 -14.50 24.84
C PRO A 320 -3.01 -15.49 23.69
N LEU A 321 -3.06 -15.02 22.43
CA LEU A 321 -2.85 -15.86 21.24
C LEU A 321 -1.45 -16.46 21.14
N GLY A 322 -0.51 -15.88 21.87
CA GLY A 322 0.87 -16.33 21.98
C GLY A 322 1.66 -15.33 22.82
N VAL A 323 2.50 -15.84 23.72
CA VAL A 323 3.36 -15.05 24.59
C VAL A 323 4.81 -15.49 24.36
N PHE A 324 5.63 -14.61 23.78
CA PHE A 324 7.00 -14.91 23.39
C PHE A 324 8.02 -14.08 24.17
N LEU A 325 9.13 -14.70 24.54
CA LEU A 325 10.31 -14.00 25.03
C LEU A 325 11.41 -14.06 23.98
N PHE A 326 11.73 -12.93 23.35
CA PHE A 326 12.81 -12.80 22.39
C PHE A 326 14.06 -12.32 23.11
N SER A 327 15.06 -13.19 23.27
CA SER A 327 16.31 -12.89 23.98
C SER A 327 17.50 -12.85 23.03
N GLY A 328 18.41 -11.88 23.17
CA GLY A 328 19.66 -11.83 22.41
C GLY A 328 20.28 -10.45 22.34
N PRO A 329 21.36 -10.24 21.55
CA PRO A 329 22.04 -8.94 21.46
C PRO A 329 21.18 -7.82 20.87
N THR A 330 21.63 -6.57 21.02
CA THR A 330 20.94 -5.43 20.40
C THR A 330 21.09 -5.45 18.88
N GLY A 331 20.05 -5.03 18.14
CA GLY A 331 20.15 -4.85 16.68
C GLY A 331 20.13 -6.12 15.83
N VAL A 332 19.78 -7.28 16.40
CA VAL A 332 19.68 -8.58 15.68
C VAL A 332 18.30 -8.86 15.07
N GLY A 333 17.29 -8.03 15.38
CA GLY A 333 15.96 -8.12 14.76
C GLY A 333 14.78 -8.48 15.68
N LYS A 334 14.96 -8.53 17.01
CA LYS A 334 13.89 -8.83 17.99
C LYS A 334 12.62 -7.99 17.79
N THR A 335 12.76 -6.66 17.88
CA THR A 335 11.68 -5.68 17.63
C THR A 335 11.19 -5.72 16.18
N HIS A 336 12.06 -6.11 15.23
CA HIS A 336 11.69 -6.17 13.81
C HIS A 336 10.75 -7.34 13.53
N LEU A 337 10.95 -8.51 14.16
CA LEU A 337 10.04 -9.65 14.03
C LEU A 337 8.63 -9.31 14.54
N ALA A 338 8.50 -8.60 15.66
CA ALA A 338 7.20 -8.14 16.16
C ALA A 338 6.48 -7.20 15.17
N LYS A 339 7.23 -6.30 14.52
CA LYS A 339 6.69 -5.43 13.46
C LYS A 339 6.25 -6.23 12.24
N LEU A 340 7.06 -7.20 11.80
CA LEU A 340 6.73 -8.08 10.68
C LEU A 340 5.49 -8.93 10.97
N LEU A 341 5.31 -9.37 12.23
CA LEU A 341 4.13 -10.11 12.67
C LEU A 341 2.87 -9.25 12.57
N ALA A 342 2.94 -8.00 13.01
CA ALA A 342 1.83 -7.05 12.87
C ALA A 342 1.53 -6.74 11.38
N GLU A 343 2.56 -6.56 10.56
CA GLU A 343 2.42 -6.35 9.12
C GLU A 343 1.79 -7.55 8.41
N TYR A 344 2.25 -8.76 8.72
CA TYR A 344 1.72 -10.00 8.13
C TYR A 344 0.25 -10.22 8.51
N LEU A 345 -0.06 -10.07 9.80
CA LEU A 345 -1.39 -10.36 10.32
C LEU A 345 -2.39 -9.22 10.14
N PHE A 346 -1.98 -7.98 9.91
CA PHE A 346 -2.94 -6.86 9.85
C PHE A 346 -2.73 -5.93 8.66
N GLY A 347 -1.74 -6.20 7.81
CA GLY A 347 -1.38 -5.39 6.65
C GLY A 347 -0.70 -4.06 6.99
N SER A 348 -0.60 -3.67 8.27
CA SER A 348 0.06 -2.45 8.71
C SER A 348 0.78 -2.63 10.05
N PRO A 349 1.98 -2.04 10.22
CA PRO A 349 2.67 -2.00 11.51
C PRO A 349 1.94 -1.16 12.58
N ASP A 350 0.93 -0.35 12.23
CA ASP A 350 0.18 0.50 13.19
C ASP A 350 -0.63 -0.31 14.22
N ARG A 351 -0.82 -1.60 13.95
CA ARG A 351 -1.44 -2.56 14.86
C ARG A 351 -0.43 -3.17 15.85
N LEU A 352 0.78 -2.62 15.91
CA LEU A 352 1.75 -2.87 16.96
C LEU A 352 1.57 -1.84 18.09
N VAL A 353 1.16 -2.32 19.26
CA VAL A 353 1.25 -1.56 20.51
C VAL A 353 2.65 -1.79 21.07
N ARG A 354 3.43 -0.73 21.26
CA ARG A 354 4.80 -0.84 21.79
C ARG A 354 4.90 -0.11 23.12
N LEU A 355 5.32 -0.83 24.15
CA LEU A 355 5.70 -0.30 25.45
C LEU A 355 7.20 -0.46 25.63
N ASN A 356 7.88 0.62 26.00
CA ASN A 356 9.27 0.57 26.40
C ASN A 356 9.32 0.31 27.91
N MET A 357 9.77 -0.87 28.31
CA MET A 357 9.74 -1.27 29.71
C MET A 357 10.83 -0.59 30.55
N ALA A 358 11.83 0.00 29.91
CA ALA A 358 12.82 0.85 30.55
C ALA A 358 12.24 2.16 31.08
N ASP A 359 11.04 2.56 30.65
CA ASP A 359 10.35 3.74 31.16
C ASP A 359 9.66 3.48 32.53
N TYR A 360 9.68 2.22 33.01
CA TYR A 360 9.01 1.79 34.25
C TYR A 360 9.95 1.08 35.26
N PRO A 361 11.11 1.65 35.64
CA PRO A 361 12.09 0.99 36.50
C PRO A 361 11.76 1.09 38.00
N GLU A 362 10.93 2.03 38.43
CA GLU A 362 10.73 2.36 39.83
C GLU A 362 9.53 1.63 40.45
N PRO A 363 9.55 1.40 41.79
CA PRO A 363 8.37 0.92 42.50
C PRO A 363 7.21 1.93 42.39
N GLY A 364 6.04 1.49 41.92
CA GLY A 364 4.86 2.33 41.72
C GLY A 364 4.54 2.61 40.26
N ASP A 365 5.48 2.38 39.33
CA ASP A 365 5.28 2.55 37.89
C ASP A 365 4.20 1.61 37.33
N GLU A 366 3.87 0.52 38.04
CA GLU A 366 2.72 -0.33 37.70
C GLU A 366 1.41 0.46 37.68
N ALA A 367 1.30 1.53 38.47
CA ALA A 367 0.12 2.38 38.52
C ALA A 367 0.00 3.30 37.29
N VAL A 368 1.10 3.59 36.60
CA VAL A 368 1.06 4.31 35.31
C VAL A 368 0.55 3.38 34.21
N LEU A 369 1.06 2.15 34.17
CA LEU A 369 0.68 1.14 33.17
C LEU A 369 -0.76 0.63 33.34
N PHE A 370 -1.13 0.23 34.55
CA PHE A 370 -2.40 -0.45 34.84
C PHE A 370 -3.43 0.47 35.52
N GLY A 371 -3.06 1.71 35.80
CA GLY A 371 -3.91 2.74 36.40
C GLY A 371 -3.72 2.88 37.91
N ASN A 372 -4.13 4.03 38.43
CA ASN A 372 -4.08 4.34 39.86
C ASN A 372 -5.49 4.60 40.40
N SER A 373 -5.94 3.85 41.42
CA SER A 373 -7.29 3.98 41.99
C SER A 373 -7.56 5.37 42.59
N TRP A 374 -6.50 6.07 42.99
CA TRP A 374 -6.53 7.41 43.57
C TRP A 374 -6.46 8.54 42.53
N ALA A 375 -6.31 8.22 41.24
CA ALA A 375 -6.28 9.23 40.19
C ALA A 375 -7.60 10.00 40.13
N GLN A 376 -7.53 11.33 39.97
CA GLN A 376 -8.73 12.18 39.91
C GLN A 376 -9.51 12.01 38.61
N THR A 377 -8.83 11.67 37.51
CA THR A 377 -9.44 11.44 36.20
C THR A 377 -9.74 9.95 36.00
N HIS A 378 -10.85 9.65 35.33
CA HIS A 378 -11.19 8.27 34.95
C HIS A 378 -10.10 7.64 34.07
N GLU A 379 -9.51 8.41 33.16
CA GLU A 379 -8.39 7.97 32.33
C GLU A 379 -7.17 7.56 33.16
N GLY A 380 -6.81 8.32 34.20
CA GLY A 380 -5.72 7.95 35.11
C GLY A 380 -6.01 6.67 35.90
N LYS A 381 -7.29 6.36 36.16
CA LYS A 381 -7.70 5.09 36.77
C LYS A 381 -7.62 3.90 35.80
N ARG A 382 -7.78 4.13 34.49
CA ARG A 382 -7.68 3.08 33.48
C ARG A 382 -6.23 2.70 33.14
N GLY A 383 -5.30 3.65 33.24
CA GLY A 383 -3.89 3.42 32.96
C GLY A 383 -3.53 3.41 31.47
N GLU A 384 -2.23 3.45 31.20
CA GLU A 384 -1.68 3.59 29.86
C GLU A 384 -1.94 2.38 28.95
N LEU A 385 -1.75 1.16 29.47
CA LEU A 385 -1.92 -0.06 28.68
C LEU A 385 -3.37 -0.20 28.19
N THR A 386 -4.35 0.05 29.07
CA THR A 386 -5.77 0.02 28.72
C THR A 386 -6.07 0.98 27.57
N ARG A 387 -5.55 2.22 27.65
CA ARG A 387 -5.75 3.25 26.63
C ARG A 387 -5.14 2.85 25.29
N GLN A 388 -3.94 2.25 25.29
CA GLN A 388 -3.30 1.83 24.04
C GLN A 388 -3.98 0.62 23.38
N LEU A 389 -4.68 -0.21 24.16
CA LEU A 389 -5.44 -1.37 23.68
C LEU A 389 -6.89 -1.03 23.26
N GLU A 390 -7.38 0.15 23.65
CA GLU A 390 -8.76 0.56 23.39
C GLU A 390 -9.09 0.56 21.89
N GLY A 391 -10.24 0.00 21.53
CA GLY A 391 -10.71 -0.13 20.15
C GLY A 391 -9.98 -1.18 19.29
N LYS A 392 -8.98 -1.89 19.83
CA LYS A 392 -8.24 -2.93 19.10
C LYS A 392 -8.73 -4.32 19.48
N VAL A 393 -9.50 -4.95 18.58
CA VAL A 393 -9.95 -6.35 18.76
C VAL A 393 -8.78 -7.32 18.67
N PHE A 394 -7.91 -7.13 17.67
CA PHE A 394 -6.65 -7.87 17.52
C PHE A 394 -5.47 -6.90 17.47
N THR A 395 -4.36 -7.29 18.11
CA THR A 395 -3.15 -6.47 18.17
C THR A 395 -1.92 -7.32 18.47
N VAL A 396 -0.74 -6.81 18.08
CA VAL A 396 0.54 -7.28 18.63
C VAL A 396 0.93 -6.33 19.76
N LEU A 397 1.26 -6.84 20.94
CA LEU A 397 1.79 -6.10 22.07
C LEU A 397 3.28 -6.39 22.22
N LEU A 398 4.12 -5.39 21.96
CA LEU A 398 5.55 -5.46 22.12
C LEU A 398 5.97 -4.80 23.44
N LEU A 399 6.54 -5.60 24.33
CA LEU A 399 7.17 -5.17 25.57
C LEU A 399 8.69 -5.14 25.36
N ASP A 400 9.22 -3.96 25.04
CA ASP A 400 10.63 -3.77 24.69
C ASP A 400 11.48 -3.66 25.97
N GLU A 401 12.67 -4.27 26.01
CA GLU A 401 13.60 -4.24 27.17
C GLU A 401 12.94 -4.68 28.49
N PHE A 402 12.19 -5.78 28.46
CA PHE A 402 11.32 -6.22 29.55
C PHE A 402 12.05 -6.43 30.90
N GLU A 403 13.33 -6.80 30.88
CA GLU A 403 14.17 -6.94 32.09
C GLU A 403 14.38 -5.62 32.85
N LYS A 404 14.12 -4.47 32.23
CA LYS A 404 14.33 -3.14 32.84
C LYS A 404 13.15 -2.66 33.67
N ALA A 405 11.99 -3.30 33.54
CA ALA A 405 10.82 -2.97 34.33
C ALA A 405 10.98 -3.43 35.79
N HIS A 406 10.34 -2.70 36.70
CA HIS A 406 10.22 -3.10 38.09
C HIS A 406 9.44 -4.43 38.24
N GLU A 407 9.78 -5.23 39.25
CA GLU A 407 9.18 -6.56 39.53
C GLU A 407 7.64 -6.52 39.68
N LYS A 408 7.09 -5.45 40.26
CA LYS A 408 5.64 -5.26 40.37
C LYS A 408 4.94 -5.11 39.01
N CYS A 409 5.62 -4.55 38.01
CA CYS A 409 5.09 -4.55 36.65
C CYS A 409 5.05 -5.98 36.10
N HIS A 410 6.09 -6.79 36.36
CA HIS A 410 6.13 -8.19 35.95
C HIS A 410 5.00 -9.01 36.58
N ASP A 411 4.69 -8.80 37.86
CA ASP A 411 3.56 -9.47 38.55
C ASP A 411 2.22 -9.22 37.84
N ARG A 412 2.00 -7.98 37.41
CA ARG A 412 0.77 -7.59 36.72
C ARG A 412 0.70 -8.18 35.30
N PHE A 413 1.83 -8.28 34.60
CA PHE A 413 1.90 -8.98 33.32
C PHE A 413 1.73 -10.50 33.46
N LEU A 414 2.17 -11.10 34.57
CA LEU A 414 1.97 -12.53 34.84
C LEU A 414 0.47 -12.87 34.83
N GLN A 415 -0.35 -12.06 35.53
CA GLN A 415 -1.80 -12.21 35.51
C GLN A 415 -2.35 -12.15 34.07
N LEU A 416 -1.86 -11.19 33.28
CA LEU A 416 -2.28 -11.03 31.89
C LEU A 416 -1.91 -12.24 31.02
N PHE A 417 -0.72 -12.82 31.20
CA PHE A 417 -0.25 -13.98 30.43
C PHE A 417 -1.03 -15.26 30.77
N ASP A 418 -1.54 -15.38 31.99
CA ASP A 418 -2.31 -16.53 32.47
C ASP A 418 -3.80 -16.44 32.17
N GLU A 419 -4.40 -15.28 32.41
CA GLU A 419 -5.86 -15.09 32.33
C GLU A 419 -6.29 -14.46 31.01
N GLY A 420 -5.34 -14.02 30.18
CA GLY A 420 -5.64 -13.33 28.92
C GLY A 420 -6.40 -12.02 29.14
N GLN A 421 -6.35 -11.46 30.35
CA GLN A 421 -6.98 -10.21 30.75
C GLN A 421 -6.28 -9.64 31.98
N PHE A 422 -6.49 -8.36 32.26
CA PHE A 422 -6.10 -7.76 33.53
C PHE A 422 -7.20 -6.83 34.03
N ILE A 423 -7.27 -6.60 35.34
CA ILE A 423 -8.22 -5.66 35.94
C ILE A 423 -7.49 -4.34 36.18
N ASN A 424 -7.91 -3.25 35.54
CA ASN A 424 -7.31 -1.94 35.76
C ASN A 424 -7.75 -1.32 37.11
N ALA A 425 -7.16 -0.19 37.49
CA ALA A 425 -7.51 0.45 38.76
C ALA A 425 -8.89 1.13 38.79
N ALA A 426 -9.57 1.24 37.65
CA ALA A 426 -10.99 1.59 37.57
C ALA A 426 -11.92 0.40 37.87
N GLY A 427 -11.36 -0.81 38.05
CA GLY A 427 -12.13 -2.04 38.27
C GLY A 427 -12.71 -2.64 36.99
N GLU A 428 -12.20 -2.23 35.83
CA GLU A 428 -12.60 -2.76 34.52
C GLU A 428 -11.71 -3.95 34.17
N ALA A 429 -12.31 -5.06 33.73
CA ALA A 429 -11.58 -6.18 33.14
C ALA A 429 -11.25 -5.86 31.68
N VAL A 430 -9.96 -5.77 31.36
CA VAL A 430 -9.44 -5.45 30.03
C VAL A 430 -8.99 -6.74 29.35
N PRO A 431 -9.69 -7.20 28.29
CA PRO A 431 -9.37 -8.44 27.62
C PRO A 431 -8.17 -8.31 26.67
N CYS A 432 -7.29 -9.30 26.72
CA CYS A 432 -6.09 -9.47 25.89
C CYS A 432 -6.01 -10.87 25.24
N SER A 433 -7.08 -11.67 25.25
CA SER A 433 -7.10 -13.03 24.66
C SER A 433 -6.82 -13.04 23.17
N ASN A 434 -7.05 -11.92 22.48
CA ASN A 434 -6.82 -11.73 21.05
C ASN A 434 -5.49 -11.02 20.73
N THR A 435 -4.59 -10.95 21.72
CA THR A 435 -3.31 -10.26 21.61
C THR A 435 -2.17 -11.25 21.44
N LEU A 436 -1.27 -10.98 20.51
CA LEU A 436 0.04 -11.64 20.44
C LEU A 436 1.05 -10.80 21.21
N ILE A 437 1.66 -11.37 22.24
CA ILE A 437 2.56 -10.67 23.15
C ILE A 437 4.00 -11.06 22.83
N VAL A 438 4.84 -10.07 22.58
CA VAL A 438 6.27 -10.23 22.36
C VAL A 438 7.00 -9.42 23.41
N ALA A 439 7.62 -10.08 24.38
CA ALA A 439 8.61 -9.46 25.26
C ALA A 439 9.99 -9.58 24.62
N THR A 440 10.79 -8.53 24.67
CA THR A 440 12.19 -8.59 24.23
C THR A 440 13.12 -8.37 25.40
N SER A 441 14.27 -9.05 25.37
CA SER A 441 15.30 -8.91 26.38
C SER A 441 16.70 -8.93 25.79
N ASN A 442 17.61 -8.20 26.42
CA ASN A 442 19.04 -8.26 26.12
C ASN A 442 19.82 -9.16 27.09
N VAL A 443 19.14 -9.81 28.04
CA VAL A 443 19.77 -10.70 29.05
C VAL A 443 20.46 -11.89 28.37
N GLY A 444 21.68 -12.21 28.82
CA GLY A 444 22.48 -13.30 28.25
C GLY A 444 23.18 -12.94 26.94
N ALA A 445 23.04 -11.71 26.45
CA ALA A 445 23.80 -11.25 25.29
C ALA A 445 25.32 -11.29 25.52
N GLU A 446 25.81 -11.12 26.76
CA GLU A 446 27.24 -11.16 27.05
C GLU A 446 27.88 -12.57 26.98
N VAL A 447 27.07 -13.63 26.85
CA VAL A 447 27.56 -14.99 26.55
C VAL A 447 28.19 -15.00 25.15
N TYR A 448 27.54 -14.33 24.19
CA TYR A 448 28.01 -14.31 22.80
C TYR A 448 29.34 -13.56 22.64
N THR A 449 29.56 -12.50 23.43
CA THR A 449 30.80 -11.73 23.41
C THR A 449 31.96 -12.47 24.10
N SER A 450 31.67 -13.16 25.21
CA SER A 450 32.68 -13.90 25.97
C SER A 450 33.17 -15.18 25.26
N ALA A 451 32.31 -15.81 24.45
CA ALA A 451 32.72 -16.94 23.61
C ALA A 451 33.75 -16.60 22.51
N ALA A 452 33.88 -15.32 22.13
CA ALA A 452 34.83 -14.87 21.10
C ALA A 452 36.23 -14.52 21.62
N VAL A 453 36.42 -14.42 22.94
CA VAL A 453 37.67 -13.93 23.56
C VAL A 453 38.25 -15.02 24.47
N GLY A 454 39.03 -15.95 23.90
CA GLY A 454 39.81 -16.92 24.67
C GLY A 454 40.33 -18.12 23.85
N PHE A 455 41.47 -18.68 24.26
CA PHE A 455 42.07 -19.92 23.71
C PHE A 455 41.32 -21.21 24.12
N ALA A 456 40.06 -21.09 24.57
CA ALA A 456 39.24 -22.23 24.95
C ALA A 456 38.66 -22.92 23.71
N ALA A 457 38.45 -24.24 23.79
CA ALA A 457 37.80 -25.03 22.75
C ALA A 457 36.49 -24.38 22.29
N ARG A 458 36.16 -24.49 20.99
CA ARG A 458 34.86 -24.08 20.44
C ARG A 458 33.76 -24.74 21.28
N ARG A 459 33.04 -23.94 22.07
CA ARG A 459 31.84 -24.39 22.79
C ARG A 459 30.81 -24.85 21.75
N SER A 460 30.07 -25.90 22.08
CA SER A 460 28.92 -26.31 21.26
C SER A 460 27.80 -25.27 21.36
N ASP A 461 26.95 -25.21 20.34
CA ASP A 461 25.77 -24.32 20.35
C ASP A 461 24.86 -24.63 21.57
N ASP A 462 24.75 -25.90 21.95
CA ASP A 462 23.93 -26.33 23.09
C ASP A 462 24.49 -25.85 24.44
N GLU A 463 25.81 -25.86 24.62
CA GLU A 463 26.48 -25.31 25.82
C GLU A 463 26.27 -23.80 25.94
N LEU A 464 26.26 -23.11 24.79
CA LEU A 464 26.04 -21.66 24.73
C LEU A 464 24.61 -21.32 25.13
N LEU A 465 23.62 -22.02 24.56
CA LEU A 465 22.21 -21.85 24.88
C LEU A 465 21.93 -22.16 26.35
N ALA A 466 22.51 -23.23 26.91
CA ALA A 466 22.37 -23.56 28.32
C ALA A 466 22.97 -22.49 29.26
N ASP A 467 24.02 -21.78 28.85
CA ASP A 467 24.55 -20.63 29.62
C ASP A 467 23.64 -19.40 29.51
N ILE A 468 23.04 -19.16 28.34
CA ILE A 468 22.05 -18.09 28.14
C ILE A 468 20.82 -18.35 29.01
N ASP A 469 20.26 -19.57 28.97
CA ASP A 469 19.10 -19.96 29.77
C ASP A 469 19.35 -19.78 31.28
N ARG A 470 20.54 -20.15 31.76
CA ARG A 470 20.92 -19.91 33.16
C ARG A 470 20.92 -18.44 33.53
N ARG A 471 21.36 -17.54 32.65
CA ARG A 471 21.36 -16.08 32.89
C ARG A 471 19.96 -15.48 32.82
N ILE A 472 19.12 -15.99 31.92
CA ILE A 472 17.71 -15.61 31.86
C ILE A 472 17.00 -16.04 33.16
N ALA A 473 17.22 -17.28 33.61
CA ALA A 473 16.66 -17.81 34.85
C ALA A 473 17.18 -17.11 36.13
N ALA A 474 18.36 -16.51 36.07
CA ALA A 474 18.88 -15.67 37.15
C ALA A 474 18.22 -14.28 37.20
N THR A 475 17.74 -13.77 36.06
CA THR A 475 17.12 -12.45 35.96
C THR A 475 15.62 -12.49 36.18
N PHE A 476 14.95 -13.50 35.62
CA PHE A 476 13.51 -13.68 35.71
C PHE A 476 13.16 -14.85 36.63
N ARG A 477 12.14 -14.67 37.46
CA ARG A 477 11.62 -15.74 38.32
C ARG A 477 11.13 -16.93 37.48
N PRO A 478 11.33 -18.18 37.91
CA PRO A 478 10.89 -19.37 37.16
C PRO A 478 9.40 -19.37 36.81
N GLU A 479 8.56 -18.87 37.72
CA GLU A 479 7.11 -18.74 37.51
C GLU A 479 6.78 -17.91 36.27
N PHE A 480 7.58 -16.86 36.02
CA PHE A 480 7.41 -15.96 34.89
C PHE A 480 7.84 -16.63 33.57
N LEU A 481 8.98 -17.33 33.56
CA LEU A 481 9.47 -18.02 32.37
C LEU A 481 8.51 -19.12 31.89
N ASN A 482 7.87 -19.82 32.83
CA ASN A 482 6.89 -20.85 32.53
C ASN A 482 5.58 -20.33 31.90
N ARG A 483 5.39 -19.00 31.82
CA ARG A 483 4.22 -18.39 31.16
C ARG A 483 4.46 -18.02 29.70
N PHE A 484 5.70 -18.03 29.24
CA PHE A 484 5.96 -17.88 27.82
C PHE A 484 5.70 -19.19 27.09
N ASP A 485 5.03 -19.09 25.95
CA ASP A 485 4.78 -20.25 25.08
C ASP A 485 6.05 -20.65 24.33
N ALA A 486 6.94 -19.70 24.06
CA ALA A 486 8.28 -19.98 23.55
C ALA A 486 9.30 -18.91 23.96
N LEU A 487 10.48 -19.38 24.36
CA LEU A 487 11.67 -18.58 24.52
C LEU A 487 12.50 -18.68 23.23
N CYS A 488 12.67 -17.56 22.53
CA CYS A 488 13.35 -17.52 21.24
C CYS A 488 14.70 -16.82 21.37
N HIS A 489 15.77 -17.57 21.14
CA HIS A 489 17.13 -17.04 21.15
C HIS A 489 17.49 -16.41 19.82
N PHE A 490 17.85 -15.13 19.85
CA PHE A 490 18.35 -14.40 18.71
C PHE A 490 19.87 -14.42 18.71
N ARG A 491 20.43 -14.99 17.63
CA ARG A 491 21.88 -15.13 17.46
C ARG A 491 22.49 -13.83 16.92
N PRO A 492 23.75 -13.50 17.29
CA PRO A 492 24.49 -12.42 16.63
C PRO A 492 24.54 -12.62 15.11
N LEU A 493 24.44 -11.53 14.37
CA LEU A 493 24.49 -11.56 12.91
C LEU A 493 25.94 -11.72 12.45
N GLY A 494 26.21 -12.67 11.56
CA GLY A 494 27.51 -12.83 10.93
C GLY A 494 27.75 -11.79 9.83
N LYS A 495 28.98 -11.76 9.30
CA LYS A 495 29.36 -10.82 8.24
C LYS A 495 28.54 -11.01 6.95
N VAL A 496 28.15 -12.24 6.65
CA VAL A 496 27.34 -12.56 5.46
C VAL A 496 25.92 -12.01 5.61
N GLU A 497 25.28 -12.21 6.76
CA GLU A 497 23.96 -11.63 7.04
C GLU A 497 24.02 -10.11 7.03
N ILE A 498 25.02 -9.51 7.70
CA ILE A 498 25.21 -8.06 7.76
C ILE A 498 25.40 -7.45 6.36
N ARG A 499 26.13 -8.12 5.46
CA ARG A 499 26.28 -7.66 4.06
C ARG A 499 24.96 -7.64 3.31
N ARG A 500 24.14 -8.69 3.45
CA ARG A 500 22.78 -8.71 2.86
C ARG A 500 21.88 -7.63 3.44
N ILE A 501 21.94 -7.40 4.76
CA ILE A 501 21.21 -6.31 5.41
C ILE A 501 21.69 -4.96 4.85
N ALA A 502 22.99 -4.75 4.69
CA ALA A 502 23.54 -3.52 4.13
C ALA A 502 23.01 -3.24 2.74
N GLN A 503 23.03 -4.23 1.83
CA GLN A 503 22.47 -4.09 0.48
C GLN A 503 21.00 -3.66 0.50
N ARG A 504 20.19 -4.27 1.38
CA ARG A 504 18.77 -3.95 1.52
C ARG A 504 18.55 -2.54 2.08
N GLU A 505 19.27 -2.15 3.13
CA GLU A 505 19.14 -0.81 3.72
C GLU A 505 19.63 0.27 2.75
N VAL A 506 20.68 -0.01 1.97
CA VAL A 506 21.12 0.86 0.86
C VAL A 506 19.99 1.03 -0.15
N GLY A 507 19.34 -0.05 -0.59
CA GLY A 507 18.18 0.03 -1.48
C GLY A 507 17.06 0.94 -0.94
N ARG A 508 16.73 0.84 0.35
CA ARG A 508 15.75 1.73 1.00
C ARG A 508 16.17 3.20 1.02
N VAL A 509 17.47 3.49 1.11
CA VAL A 509 17.96 4.87 1.01
C VAL A 509 17.69 5.41 -0.39
N LEU A 510 17.86 4.61 -1.44
CA LEU A 510 17.58 5.00 -2.83
C LEU A 510 16.10 5.25 -3.10
N GLU A 511 15.20 4.63 -2.34
CA GLU A 511 13.74 4.83 -2.44
C GLU A 511 13.25 6.15 -1.81
N ARG A 512 14.09 6.86 -1.04
CA ARG A 512 13.69 8.10 -0.35
C ARG A 512 13.29 9.20 -1.33
N ASP A 513 12.34 10.03 -0.92
CA ASP A 513 11.80 11.13 -1.74
C ASP A 513 12.87 12.06 -2.31
N GLY A 514 13.95 12.32 -1.56
CA GLY A 514 15.07 13.14 -2.01
C GLY A 514 15.78 12.62 -3.28
N ILE A 515 15.68 11.33 -3.57
CA ILE A 515 16.23 10.67 -4.75
C ILE A 515 15.11 10.36 -5.74
N ARG A 516 14.02 9.74 -5.27
CA ARG A 516 12.91 9.29 -6.11
C ARG A 516 12.11 10.44 -6.74
N ALA A 517 11.74 11.47 -5.97
CA ALA A 517 11.00 12.62 -6.50
C ALA A 517 11.86 13.44 -7.48
N ARG A 518 13.18 13.38 -7.33
CA ARG A 518 14.15 13.99 -8.26
C ARG A 518 14.51 13.08 -9.43
N SER A 519 14.02 11.84 -9.46
CA SER A 519 14.31 10.83 -10.49
C SER A 519 15.80 10.66 -10.77
N LEU A 520 16.65 10.67 -9.73
CA LEU A 520 18.09 10.47 -9.89
C LEU A 520 18.42 9.00 -10.14
N ASP A 521 19.37 8.73 -11.03
CA ASP A 521 19.85 7.37 -11.30
C ASP A 521 21.09 7.11 -10.44
N VAL A 522 20.91 6.47 -9.29
CA VAL A 522 21.97 6.31 -8.30
C VAL A 522 22.52 4.89 -8.35
N GLU A 523 23.77 4.75 -8.78
CA GLU A 523 24.49 3.47 -8.78
C GLU A 523 25.44 3.40 -7.59
N VAL A 524 25.28 2.39 -6.74
CA VAL A 524 26.17 2.16 -5.58
C VAL A 524 27.15 1.04 -5.90
N ALA A 525 28.44 1.36 -5.93
CA ALA A 525 29.49 0.39 -6.22
C ALA A 525 29.61 -0.67 -5.09
N PRO A 526 29.92 -1.95 -5.40
CA PRO A 526 30.01 -3.02 -4.39
C PRO A 526 30.99 -2.71 -3.24
N GLU A 527 32.08 -2.00 -3.54
CA GLU A 527 33.11 -1.63 -2.56
C GLU A 527 32.58 -0.66 -1.50
N VAL A 528 31.55 0.11 -1.82
CA VAL A 528 30.85 0.99 -0.86
C VAL A 528 30.10 0.15 0.15
N VAL A 529 29.40 -0.89 -0.30
CA VAL A 529 28.69 -1.83 0.59
C VAL A 529 29.68 -2.56 1.49
N ASP A 530 30.81 -3.00 0.95
CA ASP A 530 31.85 -3.69 1.71
C ASP A 530 32.47 -2.78 2.78
N LEU A 531 32.73 -1.51 2.44
CA LEU A 531 33.22 -0.51 3.39
C LEU A 531 32.19 -0.20 4.49
N LEU A 532 30.90 -0.12 4.14
CA LEU A 532 29.81 0.07 5.10
C LEU A 532 29.68 -1.11 6.05
N VAL A 533 29.87 -2.34 5.55
CA VAL A 533 29.89 -3.55 6.40
C VAL A 533 31.12 -3.55 7.30
N GLU A 534 32.31 -3.25 6.77
CA GLU A 534 33.54 -3.24 7.55
C GLU A 534 33.48 -2.26 8.74
N ARG A 535 32.92 -1.07 8.50
CA ARG A 535 32.78 -0.01 9.53
C ARG A 535 31.54 -0.16 10.40
N GLY A 536 30.45 -0.65 9.81
CA GLY A 536 29.15 -0.81 10.45
C GLY A 536 28.96 -2.13 11.18
N TYR A 537 29.90 -3.07 11.05
CA TYR A 537 29.84 -4.37 11.73
C TYR A 537 30.28 -4.25 13.19
N SER A 538 29.35 -4.54 14.10
CA SER A 538 29.63 -4.73 15.51
C SER A 538 28.93 -5.98 16.02
N PRO A 539 29.66 -7.00 16.52
CA PRO A 539 29.05 -8.19 17.11
C PRO A 539 28.11 -7.89 18.28
N ALA A 540 28.41 -6.84 19.07
CA ALA A 540 27.62 -6.47 20.25
C ALA A 540 26.34 -5.68 19.92
N HIS A 541 26.36 -4.91 18.82
CA HIS A 541 25.29 -3.97 18.48
C HIS A 541 24.54 -4.28 17.17
N GLY A 542 24.90 -5.37 16.49
CA GLY A 542 24.22 -5.89 15.31
C GLY A 542 24.05 -4.86 14.19
N ALA A 543 22.91 -4.91 13.50
CA ALA A 543 22.63 -4.05 12.34
C ALA A 543 22.34 -2.58 12.69
N ARG A 544 22.18 -2.21 13.98
CA ARG A 544 21.95 -0.81 14.38
C ARG A 544 23.15 0.09 14.08
N TYR A 545 24.37 -0.42 14.26
CA TYR A 545 25.59 0.32 13.90
C TYR A 545 25.71 0.51 12.39
N LEU A 546 25.36 -0.52 11.62
CA LEU A 546 25.30 -0.45 10.16
C LEU A 546 24.35 0.65 9.68
N GLN A 547 23.13 0.75 10.23
CA GLN A 547 22.21 1.83 9.86
C GLN A 547 22.79 3.22 10.16
N ARG A 548 23.42 3.40 11.33
CA ARG A 548 24.10 4.67 11.67
C ARG A 548 25.23 4.99 10.70
N GLU A 549 26.01 3.99 10.30
CA GLU A 549 27.11 4.16 9.36
C GLU A 549 26.60 4.46 7.94
N ILE A 550 25.51 3.83 7.50
CA ILE A 550 24.83 4.16 6.24
C ILE A 550 24.37 5.62 6.24
N GLU A 551 23.73 6.10 7.30
CA GLU A 551 23.29 7.49 7.39
C GLU A 551 24.46 8.48 7.41
N LYS A 552 25.48 8.20 8.22
CA LYS A 552 26.66 9.04 8.38
C LYS A 552 27.51 9.12 7.11
N THR A 553 27.59 8.02 6.36
CA THR A 553 28.55 7.89 5.27
C THR A 553 27.86 7.95 3.91
N LEU A 554 26.88 7.08 3.63
CA LEU A 554 26.20 7.04 2.33
C LEU A 554 25.17 8.18 2.18
N THR A 555 24.21 8.29 3.11
CA THR A 555 23.16 9.32 3.02
C THR A 555 23.78 10.72 3.03
N ALA A 556 24.76 10.96 3.91
CA ALA A 556 25.46 12.24 3.95
C ALA A 556 26.19 12.56 2.64
N ALA A 557 26.89 11.59 2.02
CA ALA A 557 27.58 11.80 0.75
C ALA A 557 26.58 12.16 -0.37
N LEU A 558 25.46 11.44 -0.46
CA LEU A 558 24.38 11.74 -1.41
C LEU A 558 23.74 13.11 -1.14
N ALA A 559 23.46 13.43 0.13
CA ALA A 559 22.86 14.70 0.52
C ALA A 559 23.76 15.90 0.18
N VAL A 560 25.07 15.79 0.40
CA VAL A 560 26.04 16.83 0.03
C VAL A 560 26.05 17.04 -1.47
N GLU A 561 26.09 15.97 -2.27
CA GLU A 561 26.15 16.09 -3.73
C GLU A 561 24.85 16.66 -4.31
N ILE A 562 23.70 16.21 -3.80
CA ILE A 562 22.38 16.73 -4.16
C ILE A 562 22.21 18.20 -3.74
N ALA A 563 22.77 18.61 -2.59
CA ALA A 563 22.69 20.00 -2.12
C ALA A 563 23.65 20.93 -2.87
N ARG A 564 24.77 20.40 -3.37
CA ARG A 564 25.83 21.16 -4.03
C ARG A 564 25.40 21.73 -5.38
N ALA A 565 24.53 21.04 -6.11
CA ALA A 565 24.01 21.49 -7.40
C ALA A 565 22.58 20.98 -7.63
N ALA A 566 21.77 21.76 -8.34
CA ALA A 566 20.46 21.31 -8.80
C ALA A 566 20.65 20.24 -9.90
N LEU A 567 20.55 18.96 -9.51
CA LEU A 567 20.67 17.83 -10.42
C LEU A 567 19.36 17.63 -11.21
N PRO A 568 19.37 17.67 -12.56
CA PRO A 568 18.21 17.35 -13.36
C PRO A 568 17.72 15.90 -13.17
N PRO A 569 16.43 15.62 -13.42
CA PRO A 569 15.92 14.26 -13.51
C PRO A 569 16.74 13.38 -14.47
N GLY A 570 17.05 12.15 -14.05
CA GLY A 570 17.84 11.18 -14.81
C GLY A 570 19.36 11.38 -14.74
N THR A 571 19.86 12.25 -13.85
CA THR A 571 21.31 12.41 -13.69
C THR A 571 21.91 11.16 -13.03
N PRO A 572 22.93 10.52 -13.66
CA PRO A 572 23.63 9.41 -13.05
C PRO A 572 24.51 9.91 -11.90
N VAL A 573 24.26 9.40 -10.70
CA VAL A 573 25.06 9.65 -9.50
C VAL A 573 25.74 8.35 -9.13
N LYS A 574 27.05 8.31 -9.35
CA LYS A 574 27.85 7.14 -8.99
C LYS A 574 28.37 7.31 -7.58
N VAL A 575 28.04 6.36 -6.71
CA VAL A 575 28.59 6.31 -5.36
C VAL A 575 29.77 5.34 -5.35
N VAL A 576 30.96 5.86 -5.05
CA VAL A 576 32.21 5.11 -5.02
C VAL A 576 32.94 5.28 -3.69
N ALA A 577 33.69 4.26 -3.30
CA ALA A 577 34.60 4.31 -2.16
C ALA A 577 36.02 4.61 -2.65
N HIS A 578 36.61 5.73 -2.21
CA HIS A 578 38.00 6.09 -2.51
C HIS A 578 38.76 6.44 -1.22
N LYS A 579 39.93 5.83 -1.00
CA LYS A 579 40.76 5.99 0.21
C LYS A 579 39.97 5.84 1.54
N GLY A 580 39.02 4.90 1.56
CA GLY A 580 38.16 4.70 2.73
C GLY A 580 37.16 5.84 2.98
N ARG A 581 36.83 6.67 2.00
CA ARG A 581 35.71 7.62 2.09
C ARG A 581 34.72 7.36 0.97
N VAL A 582 33.44 7.48 1.29
CA VAL A 582 32.37 7.33 0.31
C VAL A 582 32.13 8.70 -0.31
N HIS A 583 32.17 8.75 -1.63
CA HIS A 583 31.92 9.94 -2.42
C HIS A 583 30.77 9.63 -3.37
N ALA A 584 29.73 10.46 -3.32
CA ALA A 584 28.75 10.53 -4.39
C ALA A 584 29.30 11.51 -5.42
N ILE A 585 29.45 11.04 -6.65
CA ILE A 585 29.90 11.84 -7.77
C ILE A 585 28.72 11.88 -8.72
N ALA A 586 28.05 13.02 -8.81
CA ALA A 586 27.16 13.25 -9.94
C ALA A 586 28.08 13.34 -11.15
N GLU A 587 28.02 12.34 -12.03
CA GLU A 587 28.74 12.44 -13.27
C GLU A 587 28.08 13.61 -14.01
N PRO A 588 28.80 14.70 -14.34
CA PRO A 588 28.25 15.69 -15.22
C PRO A 588 27.92 14.90 -16.46
N LYS A 589 26.62 14.77 -16.78
CA LYS A 589 26.14 14.18 -18.02
C LYS A 589 27.13 14.66 -19.07
N VAL A 590 27.96 13.75 -19.61
CA VAL A 590 28.93 14.10 -20.66
C VAL A 590 28.12 15.01 -21.56
N ARG A 591 28.60 16.24 -21.78
CA ARG A 591 27.95 17.16 -22.70
C ARG A 591 27.92 16.43 -24.05
N ARG A 592 26.88 15.61 -24.27
CA ARG A 592 26.20 15.53 -25.54
C ARG A 592 25.95 17.00 -25.83
N GLU A 593 26.63 17.48 -26.85
CA GLU A 593 26.42 18.82 -27.35
C GLU A 593 24.91 19.05 -27.39
N LYS A 594 24.51 20.06 -26.62
CA LYS A 594 23.18 20.63 -26.48
C LYS A 594 22.01 19.67 -26.70
N GLU A 595 21.70 18.88 -25.68
CA GLU A 595 20.30 18.82 -25.22
C GLU A 595 20.01 20.14 -24.49
N ALA A 596 20.03 21.24 -25.25
CA ALA A 596 19.21 22.38 -24.92
C ALA A 596 17.80 21.82 -24.84
N VAL A 597 17.13 22.08 -23.72
CA VAL A 597 15.70 21.94 -23.59
C VAL A 597 15.08 22.67 -24.77
N ALA A 598 14.75 21.94 -25.84
CA ALA A 598 13.95 22.44 -26.94
C ALA A 598 12.51 22.55 -26.42
N GLN A 599 12.26 23.60 -25.63
CA GLN A 599 10.97 24.25 -25.71
C GLN A 599 10.84 24.76 -27.16
N ALA A 600 10.18 24.02 -28.04
CA ALA A 600 9.28 24.57 -29.06
C ALA A 600 8.80 23.52 -30.09
N GLN A 601 7.49 23.32 -30.05
CA GLN A 601 6.55 23.06 -31.16
C GLN A 601 6.69 21.78 -32.01
N LEU A 602 5.77 20.85 -31.77
CA LEU A 602 5.07 20.14 -32.85
C LEU A 602 3.61 20.61 -32.81
N PRO A 603 3.03 21.04 -33.95
CA PRO A 603 2.58 20.06 -34.96
C PRO A 603 2.73 20.47 -36.44
N ALA A 604 2.77 19.50 -37.36
CA ALA A 604 2.07 19.58 -38.66
C ALA A 604 1.95 18.21 -39.38
N ALA A 605 1.09 17.33 -38.89
CA ALA A 605 -0.03 16.86 -39.71
C ALA A 605 -1.31 16.99 -38.86
N GLY A 606 -1.92 18.18 -38.91
CA GLY A 606 -3.06 18.53 -38.04
C GLY A 606 -2.96 19.90 -37.36
N ALA A 607 -2.12 20.82 -37.85
CA ALA A 607 -2.07 22.24 -37.43
C ALA A 607 -3.38 23.04 -37.74
N ALA A 608 -4.55 22.39 -37.66
CA ALA A 608 -5.86 22.96 -37.93
C ALA A 608 -6.85 22.83 -36.75
N PHE A 609 -6.47 22.31 -35.58
CA PHE A 609 -7.34 22.47 -34.39
C PHE A 609 -7.24 23.87 -33.76
N ALA A 610 -6.16 24.60 -34.02
CA ALA A 610 -5.96 25.94 -33.46
C ALA A 610 -6.82 27.04 -34.12
N LYS A 611 -7.62 26.73 -35.16
CA LYS A 611 -8.57 27.69 -35.77
C LYS A 611 -9.92 27.11 -36.20
N LYS A 612 -10.17 25.80 -36.10
CA LYS A 612 -11.51 25.22 -36.29
C LYS A 612 -12.06 24.83 -34.93
N LYS A 613 -13.30 25.24 -34.65
CA LYS A 613 -14.08 24.96 -33.42
C LYS A 613 -13.60 23.66 -32.73
N LEU A 614 -13.25 23.75 -31.45
CA LEU A 614 -12.92 22.62 -30.57
C LEU A 614 -14.09 21.63 -30.53
N ASP A 615 -14.18 20.76 -31.53
CA ASP A 615 -15.19 19.72 -31.60
C ASP A 615 -14.71 18.51 -30.82
N ARG A 616 -15.33 18.29 -29.66
CA ARG A 616 -15.08 17.15 -28.78
C ARG A 616 -15.11 15.82 -29.54
N GLY A 617 -16.00 15.67 -30.53
CA GLY A 617 -16.10 14.43 -31.31
C GLY A 617 -14.79 14.10 -32.03
N ALA A 618 -14.17 15.11 -32.64
CA ALA A 618 -12.90 14.94 -33.34
C ALA A 618 -11.73 14.63 -32.40
N LEU A 619 -11.71 15.24 -31.19
CA LEU A 619 -10.72 14.93 -30.16
C LEU A 619 -10.82 13.50 -29.64
N VAL A 620 -12.05 12.99 -29.44
CA VAL A 620 -12.24 11.59 -29.01
C VAL A 620 -11.76 10.61 -30.07
N LEU A 621 -12.08 10.87 -31.35
CA LEU A 621 -11.69 10.01 -32.46
C LEU A 621 -10.15 9.96 -32.61
N GLU A 622 -9.48 11.11 -32.50
CA GLU A 622 -8.02 11.17 -32.53
C GLU A 622 -7.40 10.45 -31.32
N ALA A 623 -7.98 10.59 -30.13
CA ALA A 623 -7.52 9.88 -28.94
C ALA A 623 -7.63 8.36 -29.08
N GLU A 624 -8.69 7.88 -29.73
CA GLU A 624 -8.87 6.47 -30.03
C GLU A 624 -7.85 5.97 -31.05
N ARG A 625 -7.57 6.76 -32.10
CA ARG A 625 -6.52 6.46 -33.08
C ARG A 625 -5.15 6.31 -32.42
N LEU A 626 -4.76 7.24 -31.56
CA LEU A 626 -3.48 7.21 -30.85
C LEU A 626 -3.38 6.02 -29.89
N PHE A 627 -4.47 5.70 -29.18
CA PHE A 627 -4.51 4.52 -28.31
C PHE A 627 -4.35 3.20 -29.08
N VAL A 628 -4.95 3.09 -30.26
CA VAL A 628 -4.77 1.94 -31.15
C VAL A 628 -3.33 1.89 -31.70
N SER A 629 -2.76 3.04 -32.07
CA SER A 629 -1.39 3.15 -32.58
C SER A 629 -0.36 2.73 -31.52
N ALA A 630 -0.53 3.17 -30.26
CA ALA A 630 0.30 2.71 -29.13
C ALA A 630 0.25 1.18 -28.94
N ALA A 631 -0.93 0.56 -29.11
CA ALA A 631 -1.06 -0.90 -29.06
C ALA A 631 -0.34 -1.58 -30.23
N ALA A 632 -0.39 -1.00 -31.44
CA ALA A 632 0.32 -1.50 -32.61
C ALA A 632 1.84 -1.37 -32.45
N VAL A 633 2.32 -0.28 -31.87
CA VAL A 633 3.74 -0.09 -31.48
C VAL A 633 4.17 -1.19 -30.52
N ALA A 634 3.41 -1.44 -29.45
CA ALA A 634 3.72 -2.50 -28.49
C ALA A 634 3.76 -3.90 -29.16
N ALA A 635 2.83 -4.16 -30.08
CA ALA A 635 2.83 -5.42 -30.83
C ALA A 635 4.07 -5.57 -31.73
N ARG A 636 4.44 -4.52 -32.48
CA ARG A 636 5.64 -4.49 -33.35
C ARG A 636 6.93 -4.58 -32.55
N ALA A 637 6.98 -3.96 -31.37
CA ALA A 637 8.09 -4.07 -30.42
C ALA A 637 8.22 -5.48 -29.80
N GLY A 638 7.28 -6.38 -30.07
CA GLY A 638 7.31 -7.74 -29.53
C GLY A 638 6.97 -7.82 -28.05
N HIS A 639 6.07 -6.96 -27.54
CA HIS A 639 5.66 -6.93 -26.13
C HIS A 639 5.40 -8.32 -25.52
N VAL A 640 4.68 -9.20 -26.24
CA VAL A 640 4.40 -10.57 -25.77
C VAL A 640 5.68 -11.41 -25.63
N LYS A 641 6.63 -11.27 -26.56
CA LYS A 641 7.93 -11.95 -26.50
C LYS A 641 8.75 -11.40 -25.33
N LEU A 642 8.76 -10.08 -25.14
CA LEU A 642 9.46 -9.42 -24.03
C LEU A 642 8.89 -9.84 -22.66
N GLU A 643 7.57 -9.90 -22.50
CA GLU A 643 6.91 -10.41 -21.29
C GLU A 643 7.28 -11.87 -21.00
N THR A 644 7.29 -12.70 -22.05
CA THR A 644 7.69 -14.11 -21.93
C THR A 644 9.16 -14.21 -21.48
N ARG A 645 10.04 -13.42 -22.11
CA ARG A 645 11.46 -13.39 -21.79
C ARG A 645 11.74 -12.86 -20.38
N LYS A 646 10.99 -11.85 -19.91
CA LYS A 646 11.05 -11.36 -18.53
C LYS A 646 10.74 -12.48 -17.54
N ARG A 647 9.69 -13.28 -17.79
CA ARG A 647 9.32 -14.41 -16.93
C ARG A 647 10.38 -15.50 -16.93
N GLU A 648 10.95 -15.83 -18.08
CA GLU A 648 12.06 -16.80 -18.18
C GLU A 648 13.29 -16.35 -17.39
N LEU A 649 13.72 -15.09 -17.55
CA LEU A 649 14.87 -14.53 -16.86
C LEU A 649 14.63 -14.43 -15.34
N LEU A 650 13.40 -14.08 -14.93
CA LEU A 650 13.01 -14.08 -13.53
C LEU A 650 13.03 -15.50 -12.93
N ALA A 651 12.48 -16.48 -13.64
CA ALA A 651 12.51 -17.89 -13.22
C ALA A 651 13.95 -18.42 -13.14
N ALA A 652 14.80 -18.06 -14.10
CA ALA A 652 16.22 -18.40 -14.10
C ALA A 652 16.94 -17.79 -12.88
N SER A 653 16.69 -16.52 -12.55
CA SER A 653 17.26 -15.85 -11.38
C SER A 653 16.86 -16.48 -10.04
N GLN A 654 15.74 -17.21 -10.02
CA GLN A 654 15.22 -17.91 -8.84
C GLN A 654 15.65 -19.38 -8.77
N SER A 655 16.38 -19.89 -9.77
CA SER A 655 16.79 -21.30 -9.81
C SER A 655 17.92 -21.60 -8.81
N PRO A 656 17.90 -22.78 -8.15
CA PRO A 656 19.04 -23.25 -7.35
C PRO A 656 20.27 -23.42 -8.24
N GLY A 657 21.35 -22.69 -7.95
CA GLY A 657 22.59 -22.69 -8.73
C GLY A 657 22.74 -21.56 -9.76
N PHE A 658 21.79 -20.62 -9.84
CA PHE A 658 21.92 -19.44 -10.71
C PHE A 658 23.21 -18.64 -10.44
N TRP A 659 23.62 -18.56 -9.17
CA TRP A 659 24.79 -17.81 -8.73
C TRP A 659 26.11 -18.59 -8.86
N ASP A 660 26.07 -19.84 -9.28
CA ASP A 660 27.27 -20.68 -9.42
C ASP A 660 28.14 -20.25 -10.61
N ASP A 661 27.53 -19.60 -11.61
CA ASP A 661 28.20 -18.96 -12.75
C ASP A 661 27.94 -17.45 -12.74
N GLY A 662 28.89 -16.70 -12.17
CA GLY A 662 28.78 -15.24 -12.01
C GLY A 662 28.71 -14.46 -13.33
N GLU A 663 29.30 -14.95 -14.41
CA GLU A 663 29.24 -14.28 -15.72
C GLU A 663 27.88 -14.46 -16.39
N LYS A 664 27.32 -15.67 -16.29
CA LYS A 664 25.97 -15.96 -16.74
C LYS A 664 24.93 -15.18 -15.92
N ALA A 665 25.05 -15.19 -14.60
CA ALA A 665 24.15 -14.42 -13.72
C ALA A 665 24.18 -12.92 -14.04
N ALA A 666 25.36 -12.34 -14.24
CA ALA A 666 25.50 -10.94 -14.60
C ALA A 666 24.91 -10.62 -15.98
N ARG A 667 25.00 -11.55 -16.95
CA ARG A 667 24.40 -11.42 -18.28
C ARG A 667 22.88 -11.46 -18.21
N ASP A 668 22.33 -12.46 -17.53
CA ASP A 668 20.88 -12.65 -17.39
C ASP A 668 20.23 -11.48 -16.63
N LEU A 669 20.91 -10.94 -15.61
CA LEU A 669 20.44 -9.73 -14.89
C LEU A 669 20.56 -8.44 -15.70
N ARG A 670 21.52 -8.34 -16.63
CA ARG A 670 21.57 -7.21 -17.58
C ARG A 670 20.44 -7.32 -18.59
N GLU A 671 20.21 -8.51 -19.14
CA GLU A 671 19.12 -8.76 -20.08
C GLU A 671 17.75 -8.52 -19.41
N PHE A 672 17.57 -8.96 -18.16
CA PHE A 672 16.34 -8.73 -17.40
C PHE A 672 16.03 -7.24 -17.26
N ARG A 673 17.03 -6.43 -16.87
CA ARG A 673 16.87 -4.97 -16.75
C ARG A 673 16.58 -4.30 -18.09
N GLN A 674 17.18 -4.76 -19.18
CA GLN A 674 16.90 -4.26 -20.53
C GLN A 674 15.46 -4.56 -20.95
N VAL A 675 15.02 -5.82 -20.78
CA VAL A 675 13.66 -6.25 -21.09
C VAL A 675 12.62 -5.50 -20.25
N GLU A 676 12.89 -5.34 -18.95
CA GLU A 676 12.03 -4.58 -18.04
C GLU A 676 11.94 -3.10 -18.43
N SER A 677 13.05 -2.46 -18.80
CA SER A 677 13.06 -1.07 -19.29
C SER A 677 12.23 -0.92 -20.57
N HIS A 678 12.34 -1.86 -21.52
CA HIS A 678 11.56 -1.82 -22.76
C HIS A 678 10.06 -1.98 -22.50
N LEU A 679 9.68 -2.91 -21.61
CA LEU A 679 8.28 -3.08 -21.21
C LEU A 679 7.74 -1.83 -20.51
N ALA A 680 8.51 -1.21 -19.63
CA ALA A 680 8.11 0.03 -18.95
C ALA A 680 7.91 1.21 -19.93
N GLU A 681 8.71 1.31 -21.00
CA GLU A 681 8.52 2.32 -22.06
C GLU A 681 7.20 2.10 -22.82
N LEU A 682 6.89 0.85 -23.17
CA LEU A 682 5.62 0.50 -23.84
C LEU A 682 4.39 0.70 -22.94
N GLU A 683 4.51 0.39 -21.65
CA GLU A 683 3.46 0.65 -20.66
C GLU A 683 3.21 2.15 -20.48
N ARG A 684 4.29 2.94 -20.37
CA ARG A 684 4.19 4.42 -20.30
C ARG A 684 3.48 4.97 -21.54
N LEU A 685 3.83 4.50 -22.74
CA LEU A 685 3.20 4.95 -23.97
C LEU A 685 1.68 4.68 -23.97
N ARG A 686 1.28 3.49 -23.51
CA ARG A 686 -0.12 3.11 -23.35
C ARG A 686 -0.83 3.96 -22.30
N GLU A 687 -0.16 4.27 -21.19
CA GLU A 687 -0.71 5.11 -20.13
C GLU A 687 -0.97 6.54 -20.61
N VAL A 688 0.01 7.18 -21.26
CA VAL A 688 -0.10 8.54 -21.81
C VAL A 688 -1.29 8.62 -22.79
N CYS A 689 -1.40 7.64 -23.71
CA CYS A 689 -2.54 7.56 -24.63
C CYS A 689 -3.87 7.32 -23.90
N GLY A 690 -3.87 6.50 -22.85
CA GLY A 690 -5.04 6.24 -22.00
C GLY A 690 -5.51 7.49 -21.25
N VAL A 691 -4.60 8.30 -20.73
CA VAL A 691 -4.89 9.59 -20.08
C VAL A 691 -5.47 10.57 -21.08
N ALA A 692 -4.86 10.71 -22.27
CA ALA A 692 -5.36 11.57 -23.33
C ALA A 692 -6.78 11.16 -23.76
N LYS A 693 -7.05 9.85 -23.90
CA LYS A 693 -8.37 9.30 -24.21
C LYS A 693 -9.42 9.59 -23.14
N ARG A 694 -9.10 9.44 -21.86
CA ARG A 694 -10.01 9.80 -20.76
C ARG A 694 -10.33 11.30 -20.77
N ARG A 695 -9.30 12.15 -20.85
CA ARG A 695 -9.47 13.61 -20.88
C ARG A 695 -10.30 14.09 -22.06
N ALA A 696 -10.10 13.53 -23.26
CA ALA A 696 -10.91 13.85 -24.43
C ALA A 696 -12.39 13.44 -24.25
N ARG A 697 -12.66 12.28 -23.64
CA ARG A 697 -14.03 11.81 -23.36
C ARG A 697 -14.72 12.60 -22.26
N GLU A 698 -13.99 13.06 -21.24
CA GLU A 698 -14.54 13.75 -20.08
C GLU A 698 -14.67 15.26 -20.25
N ALA A 699 -14.03 15.86 -21.26
CA ALA A 699 -14.05 17.29 -21.49
C ALA A 699 -15.46 17.81 -21.82
N ARG A 700 -15.99 18.70 -20.97
CA ARG A 700 -17.30 19.36 -21.10
C ARG A 700 -17.18 20.89 -21.13
N SER A 701 -16.06 21.46 -20.71
CA SER A 701 -15.79 22.91 -20.75
C SER A 701 -14.65 23.26 -21.70
N GLU A 702 -14.57 24.52 -22.11
CA GLU A 702 -13.51 25.03 -23.00
C GLU A 702 -12.11 24.86 -22.41
N LEU A 703 -11.97 25.05 -21.09
CA LEU A 703 -10.73 24.78 -20.36
C LEU A 703 -10.34 23.30 -20.40
N GLN A 704 -11.31 22.40 -20.21
CA GLN A 704 -11.08 20.95 -20.28
C GLN A 704 -10.75 20.49 -21.70
N LEU A 705 -11.37 21.09 -22.72
CA LEU A 705 -11.04 20.85 -24.12
C LEU A 705 -9.60 21.30 -24.40
N GLY A 706 -9.16 22.44 -23.87
CA GLY A 706 -7.77 22.89 -23.94
C GLY A 706 -6.78 21.92 -23.28
N HIS A 707 -7.13 21.34 -22.13
CA HIS A 707 -6.31 20.31 -21.48
C HIS A 707 -6.28 18.98 -22.25
N ALA A 708 -7.41 18.59 -22.85
CA ALA A 708 -7.50 17.40 -23.70
C ALA A 708 -6.63 17.55 -24.96
N VAL A 709 -6.64 18.73 -25.61
CA VAL A 709 -5.77 19.02 -26.75
C VAL A 709 -4.30 18.87 -26.39
N ARG A 710 -3.84 19.47 -25.29
CA ARG A 710 -2.43 19.33 -24.85
C ARG A 710 -2.03 17.89 -24.57
N ALA A 711 -2.93 17.12 -23.92
CA ALA A 711 -2.69 15.72 -23.64
C ALA A 711 -2.64 14.86 -24.91
N LEU A 712 -3.44 15.20 -25.93
CA LEU A 712 -3.41 14.54 -27.23
C LEU A 712 -2.16 14.88 -28.02
N GLU A 713 -1.72 16.14 -27.99
CA GLU A 713 -0.45 16.54 -28.60
C GLU A 713 0.73 15.81 -27.96
N GLU A 714 0.72 15.64 -26.64
CA GLU A 714 1.73 14.84 -25.91
C GLU A 714 1.69 13.37 -26.30
N ALA A 715 0.51 12.75 -26.29
CA ALA A 715 0.36 11.35 -26.70
C ALA A 715 0.79 11.13 -28.16
N ALA A 716 0.45 12.04 -29.08
CA ALA A 716 0.86 11.97 -30.48
C ALA A 716 2.38 12.04 -30.63
N ARG A 717 3.05 12.91 -29.87
CA ARG A 717 4.52 13.01 -29.87
C ARG A 717 5.18 11.71 -29.44
N GLU A 718 4.73 11.15 -28.32
CA GLU A 718 5.29 9.91 -27.76
C GLU A 718 5.06 8.72 -28.70
N VAL A 719 3.87 8.61 -29.31
CA VAL A 719 3.56 7.55 -30.29
C VAL A 719 4.43 7.68 -31.53
N HIS A 720 4.53 8.87 -32.13
CA HIS A 720 5.35 9.08 -33.31
C HIS A 720 6.83 8.83 -33.05
N LEU A 721 7.34 9.20 -31.87
CA LEU A 721 8.72 8.92 -31.49
C LEU A 721 8.96 7.41 -31.33
N ALA A 722 8.04 6.70 -30.68
CA ALA A 722 8.13 5.25 -30.52
C ALA A 722 8.05 4.52 -31.87
N GLU A 723 7.16 4.96 -32.78
CA GLU A 723 7.08 4.46 -34.16
C GLU A 723 8.38 4.70 -34.94
N ALA A 724 8.95 5.90 -34.83
CA ALA A 724 10.22 6.24 -35.47
C ALA A 724 11.36 5.35 -34.93
N ARG A 725 11.45 5.14 -33.62
CA ARG A 725 12.45 4.24 -33.02
C ARG A 725 12.31 2.79 -33.50
N LEU A 726 11.09 2.31 -33.75
CA LEU A 726 10.87 0.98 -34.32
C LEU A 726 11.22 0.89 -35.82
N LEU A 727 11.15 2.00 -36.55
CA LEU A 727 11.54 2.07 -37.96
C LEU A 727 13.05 2.26 -38.14
N ALA A 728 13.76 2.72 -37.10
CA ALA A 728 15.22 2.73 -37.09
C ALA A 728 15.75 1.31 -37.29
N SER A 729 16.71 1.15 -38.20
CA SER A 729 17.30 -0.14 -38.54
C SER A 729 17.89 -0.84 -37.31
N ALA A 730 17.67 -2.15 -37.18
CA ALA A 730 18.27 -2.96 -36.13
C ALA A 730 19.80 -2.87 -36.18
N GLY A 731 20.41 -2.15 -35.22
CA GLY A 731 21.86 -2.05 -35.03
C GLY A 731 22.47 -0.64 -34.98
N GLY A 732 21.68 0.44 -35.16
CA GLY A 732 22.17 1.83 -35.11
C GLY A 732 21.66 2.65 -33.92
N ASN A 733 22.32 3.79 -33.63
CA ASN A 733 21.79 4.81 -32.72
C ASN A 733 20.60 5.51 -33.39
N ALA A 734 19.37 5.23 -32.96
CA ALA A 734 18.15 5.78 -33.56
C ALA A 734 18.09 7.31 -33.55
N ASP A 735 18.87 7.94 -32.66
CA ASP A 735 18.91 9.39 -32.47
C ASP A 735 20.01 10.08 -33.32
N GLU A 736 20.76 9.33 -34.13
CA GLU A 736 21.74 9.87 -35.08
C GLU A 736 21.55 9.28 -36.48
N ALA A 737 21.53 10.13 -37.49
CA ALA A 737 21.40 9.70 -38.88
C ALA A 737 22.32 10.49 -39.81
N TRP A 738 22.83 9.82 -40.84
CA TRP A 738 23.45 10.47 -41.99
C TRP A 738 22.51 10.40 -43.19
N LEU A 739 22.41 11.48 -43.94
CA LEU A 739 21.52 11.61 -45.09
C LEU A 739 22.35 12.00 -46.32
N ASP A 740 22.48 11.07 -47.27
CA ASP A 740 23.07 11.34 -48.60
C ASP A 740 22.00 11.97 -49.50
N VAL A 741 22.28 13.17 -50.00
CA VAL A 741 21.50 13.85 -51.03
C VAL A 741 22.40 14.01 -52.26
N SER A 742 22.08 13.29 -53.33
CA SER A 742 22.91 13.27 -54.54
C SER A 742 22.11 13.45 -55.83
N ALA A 743 22.65 14.17 -56.81
CA ALA A 743 22.05 14.37 -58.12
C ALA A 743 23.10 14.38 -59.24
N GLN A 744 22.67 14.09 -60.47
CA GLN A 744 23.52 14.14 -61.68
C GLN A 744 22.80 14.91 -62.79
N GLY A 745 23.57 15.48 -63.72
CA GLY A 745 23.05 16.22 -64.87
C GLY A 745 22.87 17.72 -64.63
N ALA A 746 22.26 18.40 -65.60
CA ALA A 746 22.05 19.85 -65.56
C ALA A 746 21.12 20.25 -64.40
N GLY A 747 21.54 21.22 -63.58
CA GLY A 747 20.78 21.68 -62.42
C GLY A 747 20.96 20.85 -61.14
N ALA A 748 21.83 19.83 -61.14
CA ALA A 748 22.08 18.97 -59.99
C ALA A 748 22.47 19.74 -58.71
N GLU A 749 23.41 20.70 -58.81
CA GLU A 749 23.84 21.50 -57.65
C GLU A 749 22.70 22.32 -57.05
N SER A 750 21.88 22.97 -57.89
CA SER A 750 20.73 23.76 -57.43
C SER A 750 19.71 22.88 -56.72
N TRP A 751 19.43 21.69 -57.26
CA TRP A 751 18.44 20.79 -56.68
C TRP A 751 18.92 20.17 -55.36
N VAL A 752 20.19 19.77 -55.28
CA VAL A 752 20.81 19.32 -54.02
C VAL A 752 20.77 20.45 -52.99
N ARG A 753 21.04 21.71 -53.36
CA ARG A 753 20.98 22.85 -52.44
C ARG A 753 19.58 23.07 -51.86
N GLU A 754 18.54 22.98 -52.68
CA GLU A 754 17.14 23.11 -52.22
C GLU A 754 16.76 21.99 -51.25
N LEU A 755 17.14 20.74 -51.53
CA LEU A 755 16.87 19.60 -50.64
C LEU A 755 17.69 19.65 -49.35
N VAL A 756 18.96 20.06 -49.40
CA VAL A 756 19.77 20.33 -48.20
C VAL A 756 19.08 21.38 -47.33
N GLY A 757 18.59 22.48 -47.93
CA GLY A 757 17.83 23.52 -47.23
C GLY A 757 16.54 23.00 -46.60
N LEU A 758 15.82 22.11 -47.29
CA LEU A 758 14.63 21.43 -46.77
C LEU A 758 14.96 20.64 -45.49
N TYR A 759 16.00 19.80 -45.50
CA TYR A 759 16.34 18.96 -44.36
C TYR A 759 16.94 19.73 -43.19
N LEU A 760 17.73 20.77 -43.46
CA LEU A 760 18.21 21.69 -42.42
C LEU A 760 17.05 22.45 -41.77
N GLY A 761 16.11 22.97 -42.57
CA GLY A 761 14.92 23.65 -42.06
C GLY A 761 13.97 22.71 -41.31
N TRP A 762 13.89 21.44 -41.72
CA TRP A 762 13.12 20.42 -41.00
C TRP A 762 13.73 20.09 -39.64
N ALA A 763 15.06 19.95 -39.58
CA ALA A 763 15.79 19.73 -38.34
C ALA A 763 15.65 20.93 -37.38
N GLU A 764 15.82 22.15 -37.88
CA GLU A 764 15.68 23.38 -37.11
C GLU A 764 14.29 23.50 -36.46
N ARG A 765 13.22 23.22 -37.21
CA ARG A 765 11.83 23.23 -36.69
C ARG A 765 11.59 22.21 -35.59
N ARG A 766 12.38 21.13 -35.54
CA ARG A 766 12.33 20.11 -34.49
C ARG A 766 13.27 20.35 -33.33
N GLY A 767 14.12 21.37 -33.42
CA GLY A 767 15.24 21.55 -32.51
C GLY A 767 16.30 20.45 -32.61
N PHE A 768 16.40 19.77 -33.76
CA PHE A 768 17.45 18.79 -34.02
C PHE A 768 18.73 19.50 -34.45
N GLU A 769 19.88 18.95 -34.08
CA GLU A 769 21.15 19.43 -34.61
C GLU A 769 21.36 18.84 -36.01
N ALA A 770 21.60 19.68 -37.02
CA ALA A 770 21.89 19.23 -38.37
C ALA A 770 23.01 20.04 -39.00
N ARG A 771 23.93 19.37 -39.69
CA ARG A 771 25.03 20.00 -40.43
C ARG A 771 25.43 19.18 -41.65
N VAL A 772 25.98 19.84 -42.66
CA VAL A 772 26.61 19.15 -43.79
C VAL A 772 28.02 18.71 -43.37
N GLU A 773 28.26 17.40 -43.28
CA GLU A 773 29.55 16.83 -42.88
C GLU A 773 30.48 16.55 -44.07
N ALA A 774 29.91 16.27 -45.25
CA ALA A 774 30.68 15.95 -46.45
C ALA A 774 30.01 16.45 -47.73
N GLU A 775 30.81 16.71 -48.76
CA GLU A 775 30.36 16.98 -50.12
C GLU A 775 31.17 16.19 -51.15
N GLY A 776 30.57 15.94 -52.32
CA GLY A 776 31.21 15.25 -53.46
C GLY A 776 30.79 15.85 -54.80
N ASP A 777 31.64 15.70 -55.81
CA ASP A 777 31.48 16.38 -57.11
C ASP A 777 30.80 15.52 -58.19
N GLU A 778 31.07 14.22 -58.23
CA GLU A 778 30.52 13.29 -59.24
C GLU A 778 30.04 11.99 -58.57
N PRO A 779 28.73 11.82 -58.31
CA PRO A 779 27.64 12.79 -58.45
C PRO A 779 27.79 14.01 -57.52
N CYS A 780 27.13 15.12 -57.87
CA CYS A 780 26.99 16.25 -56.96
C CYS A 780 26.26 15.78 -55.71
N ARG A 781 26.94 15.80 -54.55
CA ARG A 781 26.51 15.16 -53.31
C ARG A 781 26.70 16.09 -52.12
N ALA A 782 25.74 16.06 -51.21
CA ALA A 782 25.86 16.60 -49.86
C ALA A 782 25.43 15.53 -48.86
N VAL A 783 26.24 15.32 -47.82
CA VAL A 783 25.93 14.37 -46.74
C VAL A 783 25.69 15.15 -45.46
N LEU A 784 24.45 15.10 -44.98
CA LEU A 784 24.06 15.74 -43.73
C LEU A 784 24.21 14.75 -42.58
N ARG A 785 24.67 15.22 -41.43
CA ARG A 785 24.47 14.53 -40.15
C ARG A 785 23.36 15.23 -39.40
N LEU A 786 22.39 14.46 -38.94
CA LEU A 786 21.29 14.91 -38.11
C LEU A 786 21.32 14.16 -36.78
N SER A 787 21.13 14.88 -35.68
CA SER A 787 21.10 14.36 -34.32
C SER A 787 19.84 14.87 -33.63
N GLY A 788 19.00 13.93 -33.20
CA GLY A 788 17.72 14.23 -32.56
C GLY A 788 16.91 12.95 -32.30
N PRO A 789 16.01 12.94 -31.31
CA PRO A 789 15.26 11.76 -30.93
C PRO A 789 14.56 11.07 -32.12
N GLY A 790 14.89 9.81 -32.38
CA GLY A 790 14.28 8.99 -33.44
C GLY A 790 14.51 9.49 -34.88
N VAL A 791 15.45 10.40 -35.10
CA VAL A 791 15.72 11.04 -36.41
C VAL A 791 15.93 10.02 -37.53
N GLN A 792 16.56 8.89 -37.22
CA GLN A 792 16.82 7.83 -38.20
C GLN A 792 15.51 7.22 -38.73
N GLY A 793 14.56 6.98 -37.84
CA GLY A 793 13.24 6.46 -38.19
C GLY A 793 12.44 7.44 -39.04
N PHE A 794 12.43 8.72 -38.66
CA PHE A 794 11.72 9.74 -39.44
C PHE A 794 12.26 9.88 -40.86
N LEU A 795 13.58 9.86 -41.03
CA LEU A 795 14.21 9.96 -42.35
C LEU A 795 14.03 8.71 -43.21
N SER A 796 13.64 7.56 -42.64
CA SER A 796 13.33 6.36 -43.43
C SER A 796 12.23 6.61 -44.48
N ALA A 797 11.28 7.52 -44.18
CA ALA A 797 10.25 7.96 -45.10
C ALA A 797 10.82 8.69 -46.34
N GLU A 798 11.99 9.30 -46.21
CA GLU A 798 12.61 10.13 -47.25
C GLU A 798 13.50 9.32 -48.20
N ARG A 799 13.64 8.02 -47.97
CA ARG A 799 14.40 7.15 -48.87
C ARG A 799 13.72 7.10 -50.24
N GLY A 800 14.39 7.59 -51.28
CA GLY A 800 13.94 7.42 -52.65
C GLY A 800 14.40 8.52 -53.62
N ALA A 801 13.80 8.51 -54.82
CA ALA A 801 14.00 9.56 -55.82
C ALA A 801 13.09 10.77 -55.56
N HIS A 802 13.68 11.96 -55.52
CA HIS A 802 13.02 13.26 -55.38
C HIS A 802 13.09 14.00 -56.72
N ARG A 803 11.95 14.06 -57.41
CA ARG A 803 11.85 14.63 -58.77
C ARG A 803 11.32 16.06 -58.74
N ARG A 804 12.10 17.00 -59.29
CA ARG A 804 11.65 18.35 -59.60
C ARG A 804 11.14 18.38 -61.04
N ILE A 805 9.88 18.75 -61.22
CA ILE A 805 9.18 18.85 -62.49
C ILE A 805 8.87 20.32 -62.72
N ASP A 806 9.61 20.93 -63.64
CA ASP A 806 9.42 22.30 -64.14
C ASP A 806 8.86 22.26 -65.57
N ASP A 807 8.36 23.39 -66.08
CA ASP A 807 7.81 23.49 -67.43
C ASP A 807 8.91 23.24 -68.51
N ASP A 808 10.18 23.54 -68.20
CA ASP A 808 11.33 23.46 -69.12
C ASP A 808 12.41 22.42 -68.76
N ALA A 809 12.40 21.84 -67.54
CA ALA A 809 13.46 20.93 -67.09
C ALA A 809 12.99 19.91 -66.04
N ARG A 810 13.56 18.69 -66.07
CA ARG A 810 13.35 17.63 -65.07
C ARG A 810 14.67 17.34 -64.37
N ALA A 811 14.72 17.56 -63.06
CA ALA A 811 15.88 17.21 -62.23
C ALA A 811 15.49 16.10 -61.24
N VAL A 812 16.40 15.14 -61.04
CA VAL A 812 16.20 14.03 -60.10
C VAL A 812 17.36 14.03 -59.11
N ALA A 813 17.04 14.07 -57.82
CA ALA A 813 17.98 13.79 -56.74
C ALA A 813 17.57 12.49 -56.05
N TYR A 814 18.54 11.80 -55.47
CA TYR A 814 18.33 10.64 -54.63
C TYR A 814 18.63 11.03 -53.19
N VAL A 815 17.69 10.71 -52.30
CA VAL A 815 17.82 10.90 -50.86
C VAL A 815 17.95 9.53 -50.22
N ARG A 816 19.05 9.30 -49.50
CA ARG A 816 19.36 8.00 -48.87
C ARG A 816 19.77 8.21 -47.41
N PRO A 817 18.93 7.77 -46.45
CA PRO A 817 19.36 7.61 -45.08
C PRO A 817 20.41 6.50 -44.99
N LEU A 818 21.60 6.84 -44.53
CA LEU A 818 22.74 5.95 -44.36
C LEU A 818 22.70 5.33 -42.96
N VAL A 819 22.90 4.02 -42.90
CA VAL A 819 22.91 3.24 -41.65
C VAL A 819 24.31 2.70 -41.41
N PRO A 820 24.89 2.89 -40.21
CA PRO A 820 26.13 2.22 -39.84
C PRO A 820 25.91 0.70 -39.82
N SER A 821 26.56 -0.04 -40.71
CA SER A 821 26.55 -1.50 -40.69
C SER A 821 27.86 -2.04 -40.10
N ALA A 822 27.76 -2.98 -39.15
CA ALA A 822 28.91 -3.68 -38.59
C ALA A 822 29.55 -4.70 -39.55
N SER A 823 28.88 -5.02 -40.68
CA SER A 823 29.32 -6.05 -41.64
C SER A 823 30.00 -5.49 -42.90
N ALA A 824 30.20 -4.18 -43.01
CA ALA A 824 30.82 -3.58 -44.18
C ALA A 824 32.35 -3.81 -44.16
N GLU A 825 32.89 -4.46 -45.20
CA GLU A 825 34.33 -4.53 -45.43
C GLU A 825 34.93 -3.12 -45.46
N ALA A 826 36.06 -2.94 -44.76
CA ALA A 826 36.72 -1.65 -44.69
C ALA A 826 37.31 -1.30 -46.07
N PRO A 827 36.88 -0.21 -46.73
CA PRO A 827 37.41 0.16 -48.03
C PRO A 827 38.87 0.60 -47.94
N ALA A 828 39.61 0.50 -49.04
CA ALA A 828 40.94 1.08 -49.14
C ALA A 828 40.81 2.61 -49.13
N LEU A 829 41.51 3.29 -48.21
CA LEU A 829 41.31 4.73 -47.93
C LEU A 829 42.57 5.54 -48.21
N THR A 830 42.43 6.60 -49.00
CA THR A 830 43.44 7.65 -49.17
C THR A 830 42.93 8.95 -48.55
N ARG A 831 43.70 9.54 -47.63
CA ARG A 831 43.35 10.79 -46.93
C ARG A 831 44.36 11.89 -47.26
N ARG A 832 43.85 13.09 -47.54
CA ARG A 832 44.65 14.29 -47.78
C ARG A 832 44.13 15.44 -46.92
N GLU A 833 44.97 15.99 -46.05
CA GLU A 833 44.64 17.24 -45.36
C GLU A 833 44.79 18.42 -46.31
N VAL A 834 43.86 19.37 -46.24
CA VAL A 834 43.82 20.54 -47.12
C VAL A 834 43.72 21.81 -46.29
N LYS A 835 44.30 22.91 -46.78
CA LYS A 835 44.09 24.22 -46.15
C LYS A 835 42.59 24.54 -46.15
N ARG A 836 42.09 25.01 -45.00
CA ARG A 836 40.67 25.34 -44.81
C ARG A 836 40.16 26.22 -45.94
N ARG A 837 39.23 25.70 -46.74
CA ARG A 837 38.54 26.43 -47.82
C ARG A 837 37.02 26.30 -47.65
N ALA A 838 36.26 27.23 -48.23
CA ALA A 838 34.81 27.06 -48.32
C ALA A 838 34.47 25.96 -49.33
N GLY A 839 33.54 25.07 -48.97
CA GLY A 839 32.97 24.06 -49.88
C GLY A 839 31.74 24.57 -50.63
N ARG A 840 31.16 23.73 -51.49
CA ARG A 840 29.89 24.01 -52.20
C ARG A 840 28.66 23.98 -51.28
N PHE A 841 28.69 23.08 -50.29
CA PHE A 841 27.67 22.83 -49.29
C PHE A 841 28.26 22.79 -47.86
N VAL A 842 29.50 22.33 -47.71
CA VAL A 842 30.21 22.30 -46.43
C VAL A 842 30.82 23.68 -46.14
N GLU A 843 30.50 24.27 -44.97
CA GLU A 843 30.95 25.64 -44.63
C GLU A 843 32.48 25.80 -44.65
N ARG A 844 33.19 24.79 -44.17
CA ARG A 844 34.65 24.73 -44.14
C ARG A 844 35.11 23.32 -44.43
N VAL A 845 35.91 23.12 -45.46
CA VAL A 845 36.55 21.84 -45.81
C VAL A 845 37.94 21.80 -45.19
N GLY A 846 38.24 20.74 -44.43
CA GLY A 846 39.55 20.53 -43.79
C GLY A 846 40.29 19.28 -44.27
N GLN A 847 39.57 18.35 -44.91
CA GLN A 847 40.10 17.05 -45.31
C GLN A 847 39.43 16.58 -46.60
N GLU A 848 40.19 15.98 -47.49
CA GLU A 848 39.70 15.22 -48.65
C GLU A 848 39.97 13.73 -48.42
N LEU A 849 38.97 12.90 -48.68
CA LEU A 849 39.00 11.46 -48.48
C LEU A 849 38.53 10.76 -49.75
N THR A 850 39.33 9.82 -50.26
CA THR A 850 38.94 8.93 -51.36
C THR A 850 38.95 7.50 -50.87
N ALA A 851 37.82 6.81 -51.03
CA ALA A 851 37.64 5.41 -50.64
C ALA A 851 37.38 4.54 -51.87
N VAL A 852 38.01 3.38 -51.95
CA VAL A 852 37.82 2.40 -53.05
C VAL A 852 37.35 1.07 -52.47
N SER A 853 36.27 0.51 -53.03
CA SER A 853 35.75 -0.81 -52.66
C SER A 853 36.57 -1.92 -53.34
N GLU A 854 37.13 -2.85 -52.55
CA GLU A 854 38.00 -3.93 -53.05
C GLU A 854 37.25 -4.94 -53.95
N GLY A 855 35.97 -5.21 -53.68
CA GLY A 855 35.16 -6.14 -54.47
C GLY A 855 34.55 -5.56 -55.76
N SER A 856 34.30 -4.24 -55.82
CA SER A 856 33.57 -3.61 -56.94
C SER A 856 34.39 -2.64 -57.78
N GLY A 857 35.61 -2.27 -57.34
CA GLY A 857 36.46 -1.27 -58.00
C GLY A 857 35.91 0.16 -57.97
N ARG A 858 34.79 0.40 -57.28
CA ARG A 858 34.14 1.72 -57.18
C ARG A 858 34.89 2.65 -56.23
N ALA A 859 34.98 3.92 -56.59
CA ALA A 859 35.62 4.95 -55.79
C ALA A 859 34.64 6.07 -55.42
N VAL A 860 34.73 6.57 -54.18
CA VAL A 860 33.98 7.73 -53.68
C VAL A 860 34.97 8.74 -53.12
N SER A 861 34.93 9.97 -53.65
CA SER A 861 35.74 11.11 -53.17
C SER A 861 34.86 12.13 -52.44
N LEU A 862 35.27 12.51 -51.23
CA LEU A 862 34.54 13.41 -50.35
C LEU A 862 35.45 14.52 -49.80
N ALA A 863 34.95 15.75 -49.82
CA ALA A 863 35.47 16.86 -49.04
C ALA A 863 34.71 16.93 -47.70
N LEU A 864 35.44 16.86 -46.59
CA LEU A 864 34.91 16.70 -45.23
C LEU A 864 35.06 17.98 -44.39
N HIS A 865 34.08 18.20 -43.52
CA HIS A 865 34.15 19.21 -42.47
C HIS A 865 35.26 18.86 -41.44
N PRO A 866 36.02 19.83 -40.88
CA PRO A 866 37.08 19.58 -39.89
C PRO A 866 36.65 18.75 -38.68
N ASP A 867 35.39 18.87 -38.26
CA ASP A 867 34.84 18.17 -37.09
C ASP A 867 34.18 16.82 -37.44
N ALA A 868 34.34 16.34 -38.68
CA ALA A 868 33.81 15.05 -39.12
C ALA A 868 34.70 13.90 -38.61
N LYS A 869 34.40 13.41 -37.39
CA LYS A 869 35.19 12.35 -36.73
C LYS A 869 35.18 10.98 -37.45
N ASN A 870 34.18 10.74 -38.31
CA ASN A 870 33.87 9.42 -38.89
C ASN A 870 33.91 9.37 -40.43
N GLY A 871 34.77 10.15 -41.10
CA GLY A 871 34.83 10.23 -42.57
C GLY A 871 35.06 8.88 -43.29
N ALA A 872 35.81 7.97 -42.68
CA ALA A 872 36.03 6.61 -43.21
C ALA A 872 34.76 5.75 -43.18
N ALA A 873 34.01 5.80 -42.08
CA ALA A 873 32.75 5.08 -41.95
C ALA A 873 31.70 5.65 -42.91
N LEU A 874 31.68 6.98 -43.09
CA LEU A 874 30.82 7.65 -44.05
C LEU A 874 31.05 7.16 -45.49
N ALA A 875 32.31 7.08 -45.90
CA ALA A 875 32.65 6.59 -47.24
C ALA A 875 32.31 5.10 -47.43
N ALA A 876 32.50 4.28 -46.39
CA ALA A 876 32.07 2.88 -46.40
C ALA A 876 30.55 2.73 -46.55
N MET A 877 29.76 3.55 -45.83
CA MET A 877 28.29 3.57 -45.94
C MET A 877 27.80 4.02 -47.32
N LEU A 878 28.50 4.94 -47.97
CA LEU A 878 28.16 5.39 -49.33
C LEU A 878 28.47 4.31 -50.38
N LEU A 879 29.61 3.63 -50.24
CA LEU A 879 30.00 2.52 -51.14
C LEU A 879 29.03 1.33 -51.05
N SER A 880 28.49 1.05 -49.85
CA SER A 880 27.56 -0.06 -49.64
C SER A 880 26.09 0.23 -50.00
N SER A 881 25.72 1.50 -50.18
CA SER A 881 24.33 1.92 -50.45
C SER A 881 24.02 2.23 -51.92
N GLU A 882 25.03 2.18 -52.82
CA GLU A 882 24.83 2.42 -54.25
C GLU A 882 24.44 1.14 -55.01
N GLY A 883 23.13 0.96 -55.23
CA GLY A 883 22.56 -0.16 -55.99
C GLY A 883 21.08 -0.43 -55.71
N ASP A 884 20.51 0.14 -54.65
CA ASP A 884 19.09 0.02 -54.34
C ASP A 884 18.24 0.63 -55.47
N SER A 885 17.32 -0.17 -56.03
CA SER A 885 16.22 0.35 -56.85
C SER A 885 15.35 1.22 -55.94
N LEU A 886 15.48 2.53 -56.09
CA LEU A 886 14.79 3.49 -55.24
C LEU A 886 13.48 3.92 -55.90
N ASP A 887 12.37 3.56 -55.25
CA ASP A 887 11.05 4.09 -55.60
C ASP A 887 11.04 5.62 -55.55
N GLU A 888 10.10 6.22 -56.29
CA GLU A 888 9.91 7.66 -56.28
C GLU A 888 9.32 8.09 -54.93
N ALA A 889 10.10 8.81 -54.13
CA ALA A 889 9.68 9.26 -52.81
C ALA A 889 8.80 10.51 -52.88
N ARG A 890 9.17 11.47 -53.74
CA ARG A 890 8.48 12.76 -53.84
C ARG A 890 8.54 13.36 -55.24
N ARG A 891 7.43 13.99 -55.66
CA ARG A 891 7.31 14.81 -56.87
C ARG A 891 7.06 16.27 -56.49
N TYR A 892 7.90 17.17 -56.98
CA TYR A 892 7.81 18.61 -56.77
C TYR A 892 7.47 19.27 -58.11
N PHE A 893 6.20 19.64 -58.28
CA PHE A 893 5.74 20.42 -59.43
C PHE A 893 6.01 21.89 -59.13
N VAL A 894 6.89 22.53 -59.90
CA VAL A 894 7.28 23.94 -59.74
C VAL A 894 6.79 24.69 -60.98
N GLY A 895 5.79 25.56 -60.84
CA GLY A 895 5.14 26.22 -61.99
C GLY A 895 3.71 26.69 -61.69
N ARG A 896 2.87 26.83 -62.73
CA ARG A 896 1.47 27.33 -62.60
C ARG A 896 0.56 26.43 -61.74
N SER A 897 0.89 25.15 -61.60
CA SER A 897 0.15 24.17 -60.78
C SER A 897 1.05 23.58 -59.68
N ALA A 898 1.67 24.46 -58.90
CA ALA A 898 2.66 24.09 -57.89
C ALA A 898 2.07 23.18 -56.80
N ARG A 899 2.68 22.01 -56.62
CA ARG A 899 2.33 21.05 -55.56
C ARG A 899 3.47 20.06 -55.29
N VAL A 900 3.48 19.47 -54.10
CA VAL A 900 4.33 18.35 -53.75
C VAL A 900 3.45 17.14 -53.46
N GLU A 901 3.81 15.98 -54.00
CA GLU A 901 3.08 14.72 -53.82
C GLU A 901 4.06 13.60 -53.46
N ASP A 902 3.69 12.74 -52.53
CA ASP A 902 4.34 11.46 -52.28
C ASP A 902 3.51 10.34 -52.96
N PRO A 903 3.99 9.75 -54.07
CA PRO A 903 3.22 8.76 -54.81
C PRO A 903 3.07 7.43 -54.06
N ARG A 904 3.84 7.21 -52.98
CA ARG A 904 3.76 5.99 -52.18
C ARG A 904 2.61 6.07 -51.18
N THR A 905 2.35 7.25 -50.62
CA THR A 905 1.30 7.46 -49.61
C THR A 905 0.04 8.12 -50.18
N GLY A 906 0.14 8.81 -51.31
CA GLY A 906 -0.92 9.65 -51.87
C GLY A 906 -1.04 11.02 -51.19
N GLU A 907 -0.20 11.31 -50.19
CA GLU A 907 -0.20 12.60 -49.50
C GLU A 907 0.32 13.72 -50.42
N GLY A 908 -0.31 14.90 -50.37
CA GLY A 908 0.11 16.02 -51.20
C GLY A 908 -0.32 17.38 -50.68
N THR A 909 0.45 18.41 -51.02
CA THR A 909 0.19 19.80 -50.63
C THR A 909 0.50 20.78 -51.75
N PRO A 910 -0.31 21.83 -51.97
CA PRO A 910 0.02 22.90 -52.92
C PRO A 910 1.15 23.82 -52.42
N ARG A 911 1.59 23.68 -51.15
CA ARG A 911 2.51 24.61 -50.49
C ARG A 911 3.98 24.25 -50.69
N VAL A 912 4.44 24.21 -51.94
CA VAL A 912 5.81 23.79 -52.31
C VAL A 912 6.89 24.57 -51.54
N LYS A 913 6.71 25.89 -51.35
CA LYS A 913 7.67 26.73 -50.62
C LYS A 913 7.78 26.38 -49.13
N GLU A 914 6.69 25.95 -48.49
CA GLU A 914 6.70 25.55 -47.08
C GLU A 914 7.40 24.19 -46.93
N VAL A 915 7.14 23.26 -47.85
CA VAL A 915 7.82 21.96 -47.92
C VAL A 915 9.33 22.16 -48.09
N LEU A 916 9.77 22.99 -49.04
CA LEU A 916 11.19 23.29 -49.25
C LEU A 916 11.85 24.06 -48.09
N ARG A 917 11.06 24.63 -47.16
CA ARG A 917 11.56 25.21 -45.91
C ARG A 917 11.50 24.22 -44.74
N GLY A 918 11.20 22.95 -44.98
CA GLY A 918 11.22 21.90 -43.96
C GLY A 918 9.85 21.49 -43.38
N GLU A 919 8.71 21.87 -43.97
CA GLU A 919 7.39 21.37 -43.56
C GLU A 919 7.13 19.94 -44.10
N ILE A 920 7.92 19.04 -43.51
CA ILE A 920 8.03 17.59 -43.65
C ILE A 920 6.80 16.71 -43.38
N ASP A 921 6.12 17.11 -42.32
CA ASP A 921 5.66 16.13 -41.32
C ASP A 921 4.41 15.39 -41.71
N GLY A 922 3.57 16.02 -42.54
CA GLY A 922 2.45 15.37 -43.19
C GLY A 922 2.87 14.12 -43.93
N PHE A 923 3.94 14.22 -44.72
CA PHE A 923 4.44 13.12 -45.52
C PHE A 923 5.08 12.02 -44.67
N ILE A 924 5.87 12.40 -43.65
CA ILE A 924 6.50 11.44 -42.74
C ILE A 924 5.42 10.70 -41.93
N ALA A 925 4.42 11.41 -41.40
CA ALA A 925 3.31 10.80 -40.68
C ALA A 925 2.48 9.87 -41.57
N ALA A 926 2.18 10.28 -42.81
CA ALA A 926 1.47 9.45 -43.78
C ALA A 926 2.24 8.17 -44.12
N TRP A 927 3.58 8.25 -44.19
CA TRP A 927 4.43 7.07 -44.39
C TRP A 927 4.42 6.12 -43.19
N MET A 928 4.56 6.65 -41.97
CA MET A 928 4.58 5.85 -40.74
C MET A 928 3.23 5.17 -40.45
N ALA A 929 2.13 5.79 -40.85
CA ALA A 929 0.77 5.27 -40.68
C ALA A 929 0.41 4.11 -41.63
N ARG A 930 1.27 3.75 -42.60
CA ARG A 930 1.00 2.66 -43.53
C ARG A 930 0.98 1.32 -42.77
N PRO A 931 0.01 0.43 -43.06
CA PRO A 931 0.12 -0.95 -42.58
C PRO A 931 1.40 -1.58 -43.15
N PRO A 932 2.08 -2.47 -42.40
CA PRO A 932 3.25 -3.16 -42.90
C PRO A 932 2.90 -3.87 -44.22
N PRO A 933 3.84 -3.94 -45.18
CA PRO A 933 3.60 -4.67 -46.42
C PRO A 933 3.12 -6.09 -46.06
N GLN A 934 2.01 -6.52 -46.65
CA GLN A 934 1.57 -7.91 -46.59
C GLN A 934 2.58 -8.73 -47.39
N GLY A 935 3.61 -9.21 -46.70
CA GLY A 935 4.60 -10.18 -47.18
C GLY A 935 4.33 -11.52 -46.54
#